data_AF-A0A7Y5UMF3-F1
#
_entry.id   AF-A0A7Y5UMF3-F1
#
_cell.length_a   1.000
_cell.length_b   1.000
_cell.length_c   1.000
_cell.angle_alpha   90.00
_cell.angle_beta   90.00
_cell.angle_gamma   90.00
#
_symmetry.space_group_name_H-M   'P 1'
#
loop_
_entity.id
_entity.type
_entity.pdbx_description
1 polymer ?
#
loop_
_entity_poly.entity_id
_entity_poly.type
_entity_poly.pdbx_seq_one_letter_code
_entity_poly.pdbx_strand_id
1 'polypeptide(L)'
;MLECLRFLRRSTWALMGAGALLFAGCGGGQTPATSARPSTAPLQAPETAVVDATACEVPQDLQQGLIRHRQVEGRCLRTFAGMPAAPAAGGSPAPRQRALATGTVLTAATLFDWAEQAYAQYFPSHQSNRELGVYTYRYYPETQNHVAVAGGDVYVQGPISGGVLLYVGTVASFNCAVLGTDCPNTDRPCAPVSSWTVGDYTCQPNADQTAEIPSGGQFTFLDSNGSPRGSATYSCTDGTLTAKGTATCEPTPPLACNTAGLTWTVAGNACVANPGEPTQIASGASYTFRDSIETAGSISYACNDGVLTLTAVPTCEPPTVTSCRVQPPISWVNDSGWACEADTVPSEIADGASYTFTDTIGTWTGSDTYQCRSGSLSRVGPSICAIQPHMVDSFGGDGGSADGGASGDGSAGDGAPIVGGLVKVVDTTGKQATATTDFQGYFRVKLTGMVPPLVASVTRPDGVIRHSVFTRPLKINGYVFIAITGLTDKIASDVARAAGFPGATALTPAMVAANLGAIDESLNDLRTDPVVAAAVLMAGLDPATFDPLYTPFRPDHTGYDLVLDNVVVGTDETGATVVRSINCPTPASWTVGANTCTADAGSPSTIPSGTTVILYDSFSPTYGSVAYSCLRAVLSAPILPSCSDSDDT
;
A
#
# COMPACT_ATOMS: atom_id res chain seq x y z
N MET A 1 4.35 19.67 -26.56
CA MET A 1 4.67 19.52 -27.99
C MET A 1 5.91 20.37 -28.27
N LEU A 2 7.09 19.71 -28.39
CA LEU A 2 8.44 20.19 -28.77
C LEU A 2 9.10 21.29 -27.90
N GLU A 3 10.35 21.27 -27.42
CA GLU A 3 11.63 20.51 -27.56
C GLU A 3 12.33 20.61 -26.18
N CYS A 4 12.88 19.60 -25.49
CA CYS A 4 13.99 18.66 -25.72
C CYS A 4 15.39 19.30 -25.90
N LEU A 5 16.14 19.47 -24.79
CA LEU A 5 17.52 19.96 -24.78
C LEU A 5 18.39 19.19 -23.76
N ARG A 6 19.33 18.40 -24.32
CA ARG A 6 20.72 18.09 -23.92
C ARG A 6 21.03 17.66 -22.47
N PHE A 7 21.75 16.54 -22.32
CA PHE A 7 23.17 16.60 -21.94
C PHE A 7 23.95 15.32 -22.29
N LEU A 8 25.15 15.54 -22.83
CA LEU A 8 26.13 14.58 -23.34
C LEU A 8 27.12 14.12 -22.26
N ARG A 9 27.59 12.88 -22.44
CA ARG A 9 28.98 12.37 -22.28
C ARG A 9 29.75 12.70 -20.99
N ARG A 10 30.16 11.61 -20.31
CA ARG A 10 31.57 11.42 -19.94
C ARG A 10 32.05 10.05 -20.41
N SER A 11 33.07 10.07 -21.26
CA SER A 11 33.92 8.94 -21.63
C SER A 11 35.21 9.06 -20.83
N THR A 12 35.78 7.96 -20.34
CA THR A 12 37.24 7.73 -20.40
C THR A 12 37.65 6.30 -19.97
N TRP A 13 38.35 5.61 -20.90
CA TRP A 13 39.54 4.73 -20.73
C TRP A 13 39.33 3.39 -19.96
N ALA A 14 39.91 2.22 -20.30
CA ALA A 14 41.13 1.86 -21.04
C ALA A 14 41.15 0.35 -21.45
N LEU A 15 41.72 0.07 -22.63
CA LEU A 15 42.71 -0.97 -23.01
C LEU A 15 42.51 -2.49 -22.80
N MET A 16 42.62 -3.19 -23.96
CA MET A 16 43.52 -4.32 -24.33
C MET A 16 43.05 -5.80 -24.32
N GLY A 17 43.25 -6.45 -25.49
CA GLY A 17 43.35 -7.92 -25.70
C GLY A 17 42.54 -8.41 -26.93
N ALA A 18 42.95 -8.20 -28.18
CA ALA A 18 43.93 -8.96 -29.00
C ALA A 18 43.42 -10.31 -29.60
N GLY A 19 43.47 -10.41 -30.94
CA GLY A 19 43.37 -11.66 -31.74
C GLY A 19 42.49 -11.54 -33.00
N ALA A 20 42.92 -10.84 -34.07
CA ALA A 20 43.60 -11.38 -35.27
C ALA A 20 42.74 -12.35 -36.13
N LEU A 21 42.13 -11.94 -37.26
CA LEU A 21 42.66 -11.69 -38.63
C LEU A 21 42.54 -12.91 -39.57
N LEU A 22 41.82 -12.78 -40.70
CA LEU A 22 42.34 -12.89 -42.09
C LEU A 22 41.22 -12.80 -43.18
N PHE A 23 41.29 -11.73 -44.01
CA PHE A 23 41.07 -11.52 -45.47
C PHE A 23 39.81 -12.06 -46.21
N ALA A 24 38.99 -11.19 -46.84
CA ALA A 24 39.06 -10.60 -48.21
C ALA A 24 38.76 -11.63 -49.34
N GLY A 25 38.00 -11.40 -50.42
CA GLY A 25 37.29 -10.26 -51.00
C GLY A 25 36.73 -10.69 -52.39
N CYS A 26 35.79 -9.91 -52.94
CA CYS A 26 35.40 -9.74 -54.35
C CYS A 26 35.00 -10.95 -55.24
N GLY A 27 33.70 -11.08 -55.50
CA GLY A 27 33.05 -10.76 -56.79
C GLY A 27 33.50 -11.43 -58.11
N GLY A 28 32.54 -12.05 -58.79
CA GLY A 28 32.40 -11.95 -60.26
C GLY A 28 32.25 -13.26 -61.05
N GLY A 29 31.04 -13.46 -61.62
CA GLY A 29 30.91 -13.72 -63.07
C GLY A 29 30.93 -15.16 -63.61
N GLN A 30 29.72 -15.66 -63.89
CA GLN A 30 29.29 -16.44 -65.06
C GLN A 30 29.74 -17.92 -65.25
N THR A 31 28.72 -18.78 -65.13
CA THR A 31 28.37 -20.08 -65.79
C THR A 31 29.15 -20.50 -67.05
N PRO A 32 29.35 -21.83 -67.31
CA PRO A 32 28.23 -22.74 -67.58
C PRO A 32 28.31 -24.19 -67.07
N ALA A 33 27.10 -24.69 -66.76
CA ALA A 33 26.57 -26.04 -66.96
C ALA A 33 27.51 -27.25 -66.79
N THR A 34 27.37 -27.91 -65.64
CA THR A 34 27.37 -29.38 -65.57
C THR A 34 26.04 -29.85 -65.03
N SER A 35 25.37 -30.66 -65.86
CA SER A 35 24.14 -31.39 -65.59
C SER A 35 24.22 -32.12 -64.24
N ALA A 36 23.56 -31.57 -63.22
CA ALA A 36 23.22 -32.29 -62.02
C ALA A 36 21.71 -32.51 -62.04
N ARG A 37 21.32 -33.73 -62.39
CA ARG A 37 19.97 -34.26 -62.21
C ARG A 37 19.53 -33.92 -60.77
N PRO A 38 18.39 -33.23 -60.52
CA PRO A 38 17.95 -32.97 -59.17
C PRO A 38 17.78 -34.31 -58.46
N SER A 39 18.62 -34.54 -57.45
CA SER A 39 18.55 -35.70 -56.58
C SER A 39 17.14 -35.74 -55.99
N THR A 40 16.41 -36.80 -56.31
CA THR A 40 15.09 -37.07 -55.75
C THR A 40 15.29 -37.26 -54.25
N ALA A 41 14.88 -36.29 -53.43
CA ALA A 41 14.84 -36.49 -51.99
C ALA A 41 13.72 -37.53 -51.74
N PRO A 42 14.02 -38.73 -51.21
CA PRO A 42 12.97 -39.67 -50.84
C PRO A 42 12.14 -39.06 -49.70
N LEU A 43 10.83 -39.39 -49.65
CA LEU A 43 9.97 -39.07 -48.50
C LEU A 43 10.72 -39.55 -47.24
N GLN A 44 11.10 -38.62 -46.38
CA GLN A 44 11.93 -38.94 -45.21
C GLN A 44 11.03 -39.60 -44.17
N ALA A 45 11.51 -40.68 -43.55
CA ALA A 45 10.80 -41.36 -42.47
C ALA A 45 10.40 -40.34 -41.38
N PRO A 46 9.17 -40.43 -40.85
CA PRO A 46 8.58 -39.37 -40.04
C PRO A 46 9.42 -39.08 -38.80
N GLU A 47 9.86 -37.82 -38.67
CA GLU A 47 10.04 -37.26 -37.33
C GLU A 47 8.63 -37.18 -36.72
N THR A 48 8.42 -37.82 -35.58
CA THR A 48 7.09 -38.14 -35.04
C THR A 48 6.19 -36.91 -34.93
N ALA A 49 4.97 -37.00 -35.49
CA ALA A 49 3.93 -35.97 -35.39
C ALA A 49 3.46 -35.69 -33.94
N VAL A 50 3.83 -36.60 -33.03
CA VAL A 50 3.62 -36.49 -31.58
C VAL A 50 4.72 -35.63 -31.01
N VAL A 51 4.32 -34.50 -30.43
CA VAL A 51 5.20 -33.60 -29.70
C VAL A 51 4.96 -33.74 -28.20
N ASP A 52 5.83 -33.09 -27.43
CA ASP A 52 5.69 -33.01 -25.98
C ASP A 52 4.31 -32.46 -25.58
N ALA A 53 3.72 -33.01 -24.51
CA ALA A 53 2.39 -32.65 -24.04
C ALA A 53 2.28 -31.14 -23.69
N THR A 54 3.38 -30.53 -23.26
CA THR A 54 3.47 -29.10 -22.93
C THR A 54 3.21 -28.18 -24.13
N ALA A 55 3.43 -28.66 -25.37
CA ALA A 55 3.12 -27.89 -26.57
C ALA A 55 1.62 -27.63 -26.75
N CYS A 56 0.77 -28.46 -26.14
CA CYS A 56 -0.70 -28.32 -26.14
C CYS A 56 -1.24 -27.48 -24.97
N GLU A 57 -0.38 -27.03 -24.03
CA GLU A 57 -0.77 -26.19 -22.89
C GLU A 57 -0.77 -24.69 -23.23
N VAL A 58 -0.20 -24.31 -24.37
CA VAL A 58 -0.20 -22.92 -24.85
C VAL A 58 -1.59 -22.55 -25.37
N PRO A 59 -2.23 -21.49 -24.83
CA PRO A 59 -3.53 -20.98 -25.29
C PRO A 59 -3.56 -20.73 -26.81
N GLN A 60 -4.67 -21.10 -27.48
CA GLN A 60 -4.75 -21.12 -28.95
C GLN A 60 -4.58 -19.74 -29.61
N ASP A 61 -4.86 -18.68 -28.87
CA ASP A 61 -4.68 -17.26 -29.26
C ASP A 61 -3.21 -16.84 -29.31
N LEU A 62 -2.31 -17.55 -28.61
CA LEU A 62 -0.88 -17.27 -28.57
C LEU A 62 -0.05 -18.13 -29.54
N GLN A 63 -0.66 -19.10 -30.22
CA GLN A 63 0.01 -19.93 -31.21
C GLN A 63 0.08 -19.20 -32.58
N GLN A 64 1.29 -18.77 -32.98
CA GLN A 64 1.53 -18.06 -34.25
C GLN A 64 2.08 -18.99 -35.34
N GLY A 65 1.53 -18.90 -36.56
CA GLY A 65 1.95 -19.68 -37.73
C GLY A 65 0.92 -20.70 -38.21
N LEU A 66 1.22 -21.38 -39.31
CA LEU A 66 0.33 -22.38 -39.93
C LEU A 66 0.29 -23.71 -39.14
N ILE A 67 1.28 -23.94 -38.27
CA ILE A 67 1.36 -25.12 -37.41
C ILE A 67 0.84 -24.74 -36.02
N ARG A 68 -0.20 -25.45 -35.58
CA ARG A 68 -0.80 -25.39 -34.24
C ARG A 68 -0.55 -26.71 -33.51
N HIS A 69 -0.82 -26.76 -32.22
CA HIS A 69 -0.76 -28.00 -31.44
C HIS A 69 -2.15 -28.32 -30.87
N ARG A 70 -2.61 -29.56 -31.04
CA ARG A 70 -3.92 -30.01 -30.54
C ARG A 70 -3.81 -31.40 -29.95
N GLN A 71 -4.50 -31.60 -28.83
CA GLN A 71 -4.76 -32.91 -28.26
C GLN A 71 -5.71 -33.71 -29.16
N VAL A 72 -5.26 -34.85 -29.65
CA VAL A 72 -6.07 -35.82 -30.40
C VAL A 72 -5.85 -37.18 -29.75
N GLU A 73 -6.91 -37.78 -29.22
CA GLU A 73 -6.88 -39.11 -28.58
C GLU A 73 -5.81 -39.26 -27.49
N GLY A 74 -5.62 -38.22 -26.66
CA GLY A 74 -4.67 -38.24 -25.53
C GLY A 74 -3.21 -37.99 -25.93
N ARG A 75 -2.93 -37.66 -27.19
CA ARG A 75 -1.58 -37.36 -27.70
C ARG A 75 -1.55 -35.92 -28.22
N CYS A 76 -0.49 -35.18 -27.89
CA CYS A 76 -0.29 -33.84 -28.44
C CYS A 76 0.28 -33.95 -29.86
N LEU A 77 -0.50 -33.55 -30.85
CA LEU A 77 -0.11 -33.60 -32.26
C LEU A 77 0.10 -32.20 -32.82
N ARG A 78 1.07 -32.06 -33.74
CA ARG A 78 1.19 -30.87 -34.59
C ARG A 78 0.05 -30.90 -35.60
N THR A 79 -0.83 -29.91 -35.55
CA THR A 79 -1.98 -29.73 -36.45
C THR A 79 -1.80 -28.50 -37.32
N PHE A 80 -2.59 -28.39 -38.38
CA PHE A 80 -2.52 -27.27 -39.32
C PHE A 80 -3.72 -26.34 -39.13
N ALA A 81 -3.49 -25.02 -39.16
CA ALA A 81 -4.53 -23.99 -38.93
C ALA A 81 -5.47 -23.75 -40.13
N GLY A 82 -5.32 -24.52 -41.22
CA GLY A 82 -6.06 -24.37 -42.48
C GLY A 82 -5.27 -23.60 -43.55
N MET A 83 -5.31 -24.09 -44.80
CA MET A 83 -4.67 -23.43 -45.96
C MET A 83 -5.75 -22.59 -46.66
N PRO A 84 -5.54 -21.29 -46.91
CA PRO A 84 -6.40 -20.59 -47.85
C PRO A 84 -6.20 -21.23 -49.24
N ALA A 85 -7.29 -21.75 -49.81
CA ALA A 85 -7.32 -22.13 -51.21
C ALA A 85 -7.06 -20.88 -52.06
N ALA A 86 -6.36 -21.02 -53.20
CA ALA A 86 -6.17 -19.90 -54.10
C ALA A 86 -7.55 -19.39 -54.57
N PRO A 87 -7.80 -18.06 -54.64
CA PRO A 87 -9.00 -17.56 -55.28
C PRO A 87 -8.99 -18.03 -56.74
N ALA A 88 -10.07 -18.66 -57.18
CA ALA A 88 -10.22 -19.13 -58.55
C ALA A 88 -9.92 -17.99 -59.52
N ALA A 89 -8.84 -18.11 -60.30
CA ALA A 89 -8.57 -17.19 -61.39
C ALA A 89 -9.75 -17.28 -62.38
N GLY A 90 -10.44 -16.15 -62.57
CA GLY A 90 -11.62 -16.07 -63.42
C GLY A 90 -11.34 -16.48 -64.86
N GLY A 91 -12.15 -17.41 -65.38
CA GLY A 91 -12.18 -17.82 -66.78
C GLY A 91 -12.98 -19.10 -67.00
N SER A 92 -14.20 -18.98 -67.53
CA SER A 92 -15.21 -19.99 -67.93
C SER A 92 -14.73 -21.28 -68.64
N PRO A 93 -15.64 -22.23 -68.96
CA PRO A 93 -16.66 -22.89 -68.16
C PRO A 93 -16.21 -24.33 -67.80
N ALA A 94 -16.95 -24.97 -66.89
CA ALA A 94 -16.73 -26.32 -66.38
C ALA A 94 -16.25 -27.36 -67.43
N PRO A 95 -15.20 -28.15 -67.16
CA PRO A 95 -15.03 -29.41 -67.85
C PRO A 95 -16.17 -30.33 -67.42
N ARG A 96 -16.73 -31.09 -68.37
CA ARG A 96 -17.63 -32.21 -68.11
C ARG A 96 -16.98 -33.16 -67.09
N GLN A 97 -17.32 -33.02 -65.81
CA GLN A 97 -17.12 -34.11 -64.87
C GLN A 97 -18.11 -35.20 -65.29
N ARG A 98 -17.56 -36.28 -65.86
CA ARG A 98 -18.31 -37.54 -66.00
C ARG A 98 -18.82 -37.89 -64.61
N ALA A 99 -20.14 -37.97 -64.46
CA ALA A 99 -20.75 -38.57 -63.29
C ALA A 99 -20.17 -39.98 -63.11
N LEU A 100 -19.37 -40.17 -62.08
CA LEU A 100 -18.95 -41.48 -61.60
C LEU A 100 -20.11 -42.06 -60.79
N ALA A 101 -20.34 -43.37 -60.97
CA ALA A 101 -21.48 -44.08 -60.41
C ALA A 101 -21.51 -44.01 -58.86
N THR A 102 -22.72 -43.95 -58.31
CA THR A 102 -23.02 -44.07 -56.89
C THR A 102 -22.35 -45.30 -56.28
N GLY A 103 -21.50 -45.09 -55.27
CA GLY A 103 -20.75 -46.14 -54.57
C GLY A 103 -19.22 -46.10 -54.70
N THR A 104 -18.63 -45.08 -55.31
CA THR A 104 -17.17 -44.92 -55.39
C THR A 104 -16.56 -44.49 -54.05
N VAL A 105 -15.74 -45.36 -53.45
CA VAL A 105 -14.86 -45.00 -52.32
C VAL A 105 -13.80 -44.02 -52.83
N LEU A 106 -13.61 -42.89 -52.14
CA LEU A 106 -12.56 -41.94 -52.48
C LEU A 106 -11.19 -42.61 -52.36
N THR A 107 -10.48 -42.73 -53.47
CA THR A 107 -9.13 -43.31 -53.50
C THR A 107 -8.08 -42.24 -53.27
N ALA A 108 -6.89 -42.63 -52.80
CA ALA A 108 -5.76 -41.71 -52.66
C ALA A 108 -5.42 -41.00 -53.99
N ALA A 109 -5.53 -41.71 -55.12
CA ALA A 109 -5.30 -41.12 -56.44
C ALA A 109 -6.28 -39.98 -56.75
N THR A 110 -7.58 -40.21 -56.52
CA THR A 110 -8.63 -39.21 -56.74
C THR A 110 -8.47 -38.00 -55.82
N LEU A 111 -8.07 -38.23 -54.57
CA LEU A 111 -7.77 -37.16 -53.62
C LEU A 111 -6.57 -36.31 -54.08
N PHE A 112 -5.50 -36.94 -54.59
CA PHE A 112 -4.34 -36.22 -55.10
C PHE A 112 -4.66 -35.42 -56.36
N ASP A 113 -5.43 -35.98 -57.31
CA ASP A 113 -5.85 -35.28 -58.52
C ASP A 113 -6.71 -34.03 -58.19
N TRP A 114 -7.53 -34.10 -57.14
CA TRP A 114 -8.26 -32.95 -56.64
C TRP A 114 -7.34 -31.93 -55.97
N ALA A 115 -6.38 -32.38 -55.15
CA ALA A 115 -5.44 -31.50 -54.47
C ALA A 115 -4.57 -30.70 -55.45
N GLU A 116 -4.17 -31.31 -56.57
CA GLU A 116 -3.46 -30.63 -57.68
C GLU A 116 -4.27 -29.47 -58.28
N GLN A 117 -5.60 -29.60 -58.33
CA GLN A 117 -6.48 -28.56 -58.86
C GLN A 117 -6.82 -27.50 -57.81
N ALA A 118 -7.18 -27.92 -56.61
CA ALA A 118 -7.60 -27.04 -55.52
C ALA A 118 -6.43 -26.22 -54.94
N TYR A 119 -5.22 -26.77 -54.97
CA TYR A 119 -4.02 -26.20 -54.37
C TYR A 119 -2.84 -26.16 -55.34
N ALA A 120 -3.07 -25.70 -56.56
CA ALA A 120 -2.06 -25.62 -57.63
C ALA A 120 -0.79 -24.83 -57.22
N GLN A 121 -0.89 -23.86 -56.31
CA GLN A 121 0.28 -23.15 -55.77
C GLN A 121 1.27 -24.04 -55.00
N TYR A 122 0.80 -25.21 -54.51
CA TYR A 122 1.59 -26.16 -53.74
C TYR A 122 1.82 -27.47 -54.49
N PHE A 123 0.88 -27.85 -55.36
CA PHE A 123 0.88 -29.07 -56.17
C PHE A 123 0.63 -28.70 -57.66
N PRO A 124 1.61 -28.06 -58.33
CA PRO A 124 1.37 -27.32 -59.58
C PRO A 124 1.25 -28.19 -60.84
N SER A 125 1.66 -29.45 -60.78
CA SER A 125 1.72 -30.34 -61.94
C SER A 125 1.21 -31.72 -61.56
N HIS A 126 0.64 -32.44 -62.53
CA HIS A 126 0.20 -33.81 -62.28
C HIS A 126 1.39 -34.74 -62.09
N GLN A 127 1.38 -35.53 -61.01
CA GLN A 127 2.45 -36.48 -60.69
C GLN A 127 1.93 -37.92 -60.61
N SER A 128 2.78 -38.89 -60.92
CA SER A 128 2.43 -40.31 -60.77
C SER A 128 2.45 -40.73 -59.29
N ASN A 129 1.48 -41.54 -58.86
CA ASN A 129 1.51 -42.18 -57.54
C ASN A 129 2.77 -43.03 -57.36
N ARG A 130 3.37 -42.96 -56.17
CA ARG A 130 4.51 -43.76 -55.72
C ARG A 130 4.17 -44.40 -54.39
N GLU A 131 4.83 -45.50 -54.08
CA GLU A 131 4.65 -46.23 -52.81
C GLU A 131 5.95 -46.18 -52.00
N LEU A 132 5.82 -45.94 -50.69
CA LEU A 132 6.91 -46.08 -49.73
C LEU A 132 6.36 -46.64 -48.41
N GLY A 133 6.61 -47.92 -48.14
CA GLY A 133 6.08 -48.59 -46.95
C GLY A 133 4.56 -48.61 -46.95
N VAL A 134 3.94 -47.96 -45.96
CA VAL A 134 2.48 -47.83 -45.83
C VAL A 134 1.91 -46.60 -46.55
N TYR A 135 2.77 -45.79 -47.17
CA TYR A 135 2.38 -44.52 -47.81
C TYR A 135 2.24 -44.68 -49.32
N THR A 136 1.05 -44.39 -49.83
CA THR A 136 0.85 -44.01 -51.23
C THR A 136 1.03 -42.49 -51.33
N TYR A 137 1.92 -41.99 -52.19
CA TYR A 137 2.26 -40.56 -52.22
C TYR A 137 2.58 -40.02 -53.61
N ARG A 138 2.55 -38.69 -53.76
CA ARG A 138 3.07 -37.95 -54.92
C ARG A 138 4.10 -36.93 -54.48
N TYR A 139 5.14 -36.76 -55.28
CA TYR A 139 6.18 -35.75 -55.09
C TYR A 139 6.14 -34.76 -56.25
N TYR A 140 6.14 -33.46 -55.93
CA TYR A 140 6.12 -32.35 -56.88
C TYR A 140 7.49 -31.68 -56.89
N PRO A 141 8.34 -31.94 -57.89
CA PRO A 141 9.70 -31.41 -57.94
C PRO A 141 9.78 -29.88 -57.92
N GLU A 142 8.76 -29.21 -58.46
CA GLU A 142 8.69 -27.75 -58.62
C GLU A 142 8.57 -27.03 -57.29
N THR A 143 7.79 -27.59 -56.36
CA THR A 143 7.56 -27.02 -55.02
C THR A 143 8.28 -27.79 -53.92
N GLN A 144 8.92 -28.90 -54.27
CA GLN A 144 9.54 -29.86 -53.36
C GLN A 144 8.55 -30.41 -52.30
N ASN A 145 7.25 -30.35 -52.56
CA ASN A 145 6.22 -30.85 -51.66
C ASN A 145 5.84 -32.30 -52.00
N HIS A 146 5.34 -33.00 -50.98
CA HIS A 146 4.74 -34.31 -51.06
C HIS A 146 3.33 -34.26 -50.50
N VAL A 147 2.43 -35.06 -51.07
CA VAL A 147 1.14 -35.41 -50.49
C VAL A 147 1.08 -36.94 -50.40
N ALA A 148 0.65 -37.47 -49.27
CA ALA A 148 0.66 -38.91 -49.00
C ALA A 148 -0.62 -39.36 -48.29
N VAL A 149 -0.98 -40.63 -48.45
CA VAL A 149 -2.04 -41.31 -47.70
C VAL A 149 -1.47 -42.58 -47.09
N ALA A 150 -1.71 -42.80 -45.79
CA ALA A 150 -1.40 -44.05 -45.11
C ALA A 150 -2.52 -44.39 -44.12
N GLY A 151 -3.00 -45.63 -44.09
CA GLY A 151 -4.01 -46.07 -43.12
C GLY A 151 -5.37 -45.33 -43.19
N GLY A 152 -5.64 -44.57 -44.26
CA GLY A 152 -6.83 -43.71 -44.37
C GLY A 152 -6.58 -42.26 -43.95
N ASP A 153 -5.38 -41.93 -43.47
CA ASP A 153 -4.95 -40.60 -43.08
C ASP A 153 -4.16 -39.92 -44.19
N VAL A 154 -4.37 -38.61 -44.35
CA VAL A 154 -3.75 -37.76 -45.36
C VAL A 154 -2.64 -36.93 -44.72
N TYR A 155 -1.48 -36.88 -45.37
CA TYR A 155 -0.29 -36.17 -44.92
C TYR A 155 0.30 -35.30 -46.02
N VAL A 156 1.02 -34.25 -45.62
CA VAL A 156 1.86 -33.44 -46.52
C VAL A 156 3.28 -33.28 -45.96
N GLN A 157 4.29 -33.26 -46.83
CA GLN A 157 5.69 -33.07 -46.42
C GLN A 157 6.47 -32.24 -47.45
N GLY A 158 7.10 -31.15 -47.03
CA GLY A 158 7.95 -30.32 -47.89
C GLY A 158 8.06 -28.90 -47.34
N PRO A 159 8.48 -27.91 -48.15
CA PRO A 159 8.51 -26.51 -47.73
C PRO A 159 7.19 -26.03 -47.09
N ILE A 160 6.05 -26.54 -47.55
CA ILE A 160 4.72 -26.20 -46.99
C ILE A 160 4.53 -26.59 -45.53
N SER A 161 5.24 -27.62 -45.07
CA SER A 161 5.20 -28.13 -43.70
C SER A 161 6.53 -27.93 -42.96
N GLY A 162 7.45 -27.12 -43.52
CA GLY A 162 8.79 -26.94 -42.97
C GLY A 162 9.66 -28.19 -43.02
N GLY A 163 9.39 -29.12 -43.95
CA GLY A 163 10.12 -30.38 -44.14
C GLY A 163 9.60 -31.56 -43.31
N VAL A 164 8.62 -31.34 -42.43
CA VAL A 164 8.10 -32.37 -41.51
C VAL A 164 6.88 -33.08 -42.11
N LEU A 165 6.66 -34.35 -41.78
CA LEU A 165 5.43 -35.06 -42.16
C LEU A 165 4.25 -34.55 -41.32
N LEU A 166 3.32 -33.86 -41.97
CA LEU A 166 2.21 -33.16 -41.33
C LEU A 166 0.88 -33.85 -41.64
N TYR A 167 0.11 -34.21 -40.63
CA TYR A 167 -1.25 -34.75 -40.77
C TYR A 167 -2.26 -33.65 -41.09
N VAL A 168 -3.11 -33.86 -42.10
CA VAL A 168 -4.08 -32.84 -42.57
C VAL A 168 -5.54 -33.30 -42.56
N GLY A 169 -5.81 -34.57 -42.25
CA GLY A 169 -7.17 -35.11 -42.12
C GLY A 169 -7.26 -36.55 -42.59
N THR A 170 -8.45 -37.15 -42.51
CA THR A 170 -8.71 -38.49 -43.04
C THR A 170 -9.21 -38.40 -44.49
N VAL A 171 -9.00 -39.43 -45.31
CA VAL A 171 -9.55 -39.51 -46.67
C VAL A 171 -11.08 -39.29 -46.66
N ALA A 172 -11.79 -39.85 -45.67
CA ALA A 172 -13.23 -39.66 -45.52
C ALA A 172 -13.66 -38.19 -45.32
N SER A 173 -12.85 -37.39 -44.62
CA SER A 173 -13.12 -35.97 -44.41
C SER A 173 -13.10 -35.14 -45.72
N PHE A 174 -12.42 -35.64 -46.75
CA PHE A 174 -12.36 -35.00 -48.07
C PHE A 174 -13.45 -35.47 -49.04
N ASN A 175 -14.27 -36.46 -48.68
CA ASN A 175 -15.29 -37.02 -49.58
C ASN A 175 -16.20 -35.95 -50.17
N CYS A 176 -16.65 -34.99 -49.37
CA CYS A 176 -17.59 -33.96 -49.83
C CYS A 176 -16.90 -32.94 -50.77
N ALA A 177 -15.68 -32.53 -50.45
CA ALA A 177 -14.91 -31.60 -51.28
C ALA A 177 -14.45 -32.22 -52.61
N VAL A 178 -14.18 -33.53 -52.63
CA VAL A 178 -13.65 -34.24 -53.81
C VAL A 178 -14.75 -34.86 -54.68
N LEU A 179 -15.80 -35.43 -54.08
CA LEU A 179 -16.84 -36.19 -54.81
C LEU A 179 -18.18 -35.43 -54.94
N GLY A 180 -18.36 -34.30 -54.28
CA GLY A 180 -19.50 -33.39 -54.47
C GLY A 180 -20.89 -33.99 -54.20
N THR A 181 -20.99 -35.09 -53.44
CA THR A 181 -22.26 -35.77 -53.11
C THR A 181 -22.37 -36.06 -51.61
N ASP A 182 -23.50 -35.66 -51.03
CA ASP A 182 -24.01 -35.89 -49.66
C ASP A 182 -23.11 -35.49 -48.47
N CYS A 183 -23.12 -34.19 -48.14
CA CYS A 183 -22.75 -33.70 -46.80
C CYS A 183 -24.01 -33.67 -45.89
N PRO A 184 -24.11 -34.45 -44.81
CA PRO A 184 -25.01 -34.10 -43.71
C PRO A 184 -24.47 -32.82 -43.05
N ASN A 185 -25.18 -31.71 -43.21
CA ASN A 185 -24.87 -30.46 -42.53
C ASN A 185 -25.12 -30.60 -41.02
N THR A 186 -24.12 -31.00 -40.24
CA THR A 186 -24.16 -30.98 -38.76
C THR A 186 -23.24 -29.90 -38.15
N ASP A 187 -22.77 -28.94 -38.95
CA ASP A 187 -21.94 -27.83 -38.45
C ASP A 187 -22.51 -26.48 -38.89
N ARG A 188 -23.81 -26.27 -38.70
CA ARG A 188 -24.38 -24.94 -38.90
C ARG A 188 -24.10 -24.07 -37.66
N PRO A 189 -23.33 -22.98 -37.77
CA PRO A 189 -23.16 -22.05 -36.66
C PRO A 189 -24.48 -21.34 -36.36
N CYS A 190 -24.65 -20.94 -35.11
CA CYS A 190 -25.80 -20.17 -34.66
C CYS A 190 -25.52 -18.67 -34.80
N ALA A 191 -26.51 -17.94 -35.30
CA ALA A 191 -26.51 -16.49 -35.26
C ALA A 191 -26.51 -15.99 -33.80
N PRO A 192 -25.80 -14.89 -33.46
CA PRO A 192 -25.82 -14.33 -32.12
C PRO A 192 -27.22 -13.84 -31.73
N VAL A 193 -27.51 -13.82 -30.43
CA VAL A 193 -28.77 -13.24 -29.92
C VAL A 193 -28.76 -11.72 -30.05
N SER A 194 -29.92 -11.11 -30.25
CA SER A 194 -30.06 -9.64 -30.30
C SER A 194 -30.43 -9.02 -28.95
N SER A 195 -31.03 -9.81 -28.06
CA SER A 195 -31.43 -9.42 -26.71
C SER A 195 -31.87 -10.64 -25.89
N TRP A 196 -31.93 -10.51 -24.56
CA TRP A 196 -32.59 -11.46 -23.68
C TRP A 196 -33.41 -10.72 -22.61
N THR A 197 -34.41 -11.40 -22.05
CA THR A 197 -35.36 -10.80 -21.11
C THR A 197 -35.43 -11.62 -19.82
N VAL A 198 -35.40 -10.96 -18.66
CA VAL A 198 -35.58 -11.57 -17.33
C VAL A 198 -36.60 -10.70 -16.57
N GLY A 199 -37.78 -11.25 -16.28
CA GLY A 199 -38.89 -10.45 -15.75
C GLY A 199 -39.32 -9.36 -16.75
N ASP A 200 -39.39 -8.12 -16.29
CA ASP A 200 -39.74 -6.94 -17.11
C ASP A 200 -38.53 -6.26 -17.78
N TYR A 201 -37.31 -6.77 -17.55
CA TYR A 201 -36.06 -6.17 -18.00
C TYR A 201 -35.51 -6.86 -19.25
N THR A 202 -35.13 -6.07 -20.25
CA THR A 202 -34.51 -6.56 -21.50
C THR A 202 -33.09 -6.03 -21.62
N CYS A 203 -32.12 -6.93 -21.77
CA CYS A 203 -30.71 -6.65 -21.91
C CYS A 203 -30.24 -6.93 -23.35
N GLN A 204 -29.24 -6.19 -23.81
CA GLN A 204 -28.66 -6.30 -25.15
C GLN A 204 -27.17 -6.69 -25.07
N PRO A 205 -26.68 -7.61 -25.91
CA PRO A 205 -25.26 -7.92 -25.94
C PRO A 205 -24.42 -6.68 -26.26
N ASN A 206 -23.24 -6.59 -25.66
CA ASN A 206 -22.28 -5.56 -26.00
C ASN A 206 -21.89 -5.62 -27.49
N ALA A 207 -21.65 -4.45 -28.09
CA ALA A 207 -21.42 -4.33 -29.54
C ALA A 207 -20.21 -5.14 -30.05
N ASP A 208 -19.23 -5.40 -29.19
CA ASP A 208 -18.02 -6.18 -29.45
C ASP A 208 -18.23 -7.71 -29.39
N GLN A 209 -19.39 -8.19 -28.95
CA GLN A 209 -19.69 -9.62 -28.76
C GLN A 209 -20.43 -10.28 -29.95
N THR A 210 -20.47 -9.63 -31.11
CA THR A 210 -21.19 -10.13 -32.31
C THR A 210 -20.40 -11.17 -33.11
N ALA A 211 -20.16 -12.34 -32.51
CA ALA A 211 -19.57 -13.50 -33.20
C ALA A 211 -20.58 -14.67 -33.33
N GLU A 212 -20.56 -15.36 -34.47
CA GLU A 212 -21.32 -16.61 -34.66
C GLU A 212 -20.81 -17.70 -33.72
N ILE A 213 -21.72 -18.47 -33.11
CA ILE A 213 -21.37 -19.56 -32.18
C ILE A 213 -21.28 -20.86 -32.98
N PRO A 214 -20.12 -21.55 -33.04
CA PRO A 214 -20.00 -22.83 -33.74
C PRO A 214 -20.98 -23.88 -33.22
N SER A 215 -21.42 -24.83 -34.07
CA SER A 215 -22.22 -25.97 -33.61
C SER A 215 -21.45 -26.75 -32.53
N GLY A 216 -22.09 -27.03 -31.39
CA GLY A 216 -21.46 -27.60 -30.18
C GLY A 216 -20.79 -26.58 -29.25
N GLY A 217 -20.68 -25.31 -29.65
CA GLY A 217 -20.12 -24.22 -28.86
C GLY A 217 -21.09 -23.64 -27.83
N GLN A 218 -20.53 -22.97 -26.81
CA GLN A 218 -21.26 -22.16 -25.85
C GLN A 218 -20.67 -20.76 -25.77
N PHE A 219 -21.51 -19.75 -25.55
CA PHE A 219 -21.10 -18.37 -25.40
C PHE A 219 -21.96 -17.63 -24.39
N THR A 220 -21.35 -16.73 -23.62
CA THR A 220 -22.02 -15.87 -22.64
C THR A 220 -22.02 -14.43 -23.13
N PHE A 221 -23.20 -13.90 -23.41
CA PHE A 221 -23.40 -12.50 -23.75
C PHE A 221 -23.49 -11.66 -22.47
N LEU A 222 -22.93 -10.47 -22.52
CA LEU A 222 -22.88 -9.50 -21.43
C LEU A 222 -23.52 -8.19 -21.90
N ASP A 223 -24.31 -7.57 -21.03
CA ASP A 223 -24.78 -6.18 -21.20
C ASP A 223 -24.13 -5.34 -20.10
N SER A 224 -23.02 -4.67 -20.44
CA SER A 224 -22.29 -3.79 -19.53
C SER A 224 -22.53 -2.30 -19.80
N ASN A 225 -23.22 -1.97 -20.90
CA ASN A 225 -23.35 -0.61 -21.40
C ASN A 225 -24.77 -0.05 -21.19
N GLY A 226 -25.77 -0.90 -20.94
CA GLY A 226 -27.15 -0.51 -20.63
C GLY A 226 -27.46 -0.41 -19.13
N SER A 227 -28.65 0.12 -18.84
CA SER A 227 -29.42 -0.18 -17.63
C SER A 227 -30.77 -0.67 -18.13
N PRO A 228 -31.16 -1.94 -17.91
CA PRO A 228 -30.57 -2.96 -17.03
C PRO A 228 -29.22 -3.54 -17.49
N ARG A 229 -28.46 -4.15 -16.56
CA ARG A 229 -27.21 -4.92 -16.81
C ARG A 229 -27.43 -6.39 -16.55
N GLY A 230 -26.72 -7.25 -17.26
CA GLY A 230 -26.98 -8.68 -17.14
C GLY A 230 -26.03 -9.57 -17.93
N SER A 231 -26.27 -10.88 -17.82
CA SER A 231 -25.56 -11.89 -18.58
C SER A 231 -26.49 -13.04 -18.96
N ALA A 232 -26.29 -13.63 -20.14
CA ALA A 232 -27.03 -14.81 -20.58
C ALA A 232 -26.11 -15.76 -21.35
N THR A 233 -26.17 -17.04 -21.01
CA THR A 233 -25.36 -18.09 -21.65
C THR A 233 -26.21 -18.92 -22.60
N TYR A 234 -25.70 -19.20 -23.80
CA TYR A 234 -26.37 -20.01 -24.81
C TYR A 234 -25.45 -21.12 -25.32
N SER A 235 -26.03 -22.29 -25.61
CA SER A 235 -25.38 -23.38 -26.35
C SER A 235 -25.94 -23.48 -27.76
N CYS A 236 -25.08 -23.61 -28.76
CA CYS A 236 -25.46 -23.86 -30.15
C CYS A 236 -25.48 -25.36 -30.46
N THR A 237 -26.54 -25.84 -31.08
CA THR A 237 -26.61 -27.19 -31.65
C THR A 237 -27.29 -27.10 -33.01
N ASP A 238 -26.53 -27.35 -34.07
CA ASP A 238 -26.99 -27.39 -35.46
C ASP A 238 -27.81 -26.17 -35.88
N GLY A 239 -27.30 -24.97 -35.59
CA GLY A 239 -27.94 -23.70 -35.89
C GLY A 239 -29.08 -23.32 -34.95
N THR A 240 -29.34 -24.10 -33.89
CA THR A 240 -30.33 -23.81 -32.85
C THR A 240 -29.65 -23.37 -31.56
N LEU A 241 -29.98 -22.17 -31.06
CA LEU A 241 -29.54 -21.70 -29.74
C LEU A 241 -30.48 -22.17 -28.64
N THR A 242 -29.90 -22.69 -27.56
CA THR A 242 -30.62 -23.04 -26.34
C THR A 242 -30.00 -22.29 -25.17
N ALA A 243 -30.80 -21.57 -24.39
CA ALA A 243 -30.32 -20.90 -23.17
C ALA A 243 -29.82 -21.93 -22.15
N LYS A 244 -28.71 -21.60 -21.47
CA LYS A 244 -28.07 -22.43 -20.44
C LYS A 244 -27.94 -21.61 -19.15
N GLY A 245 -28.40 -22.21 -18.05
CA GLY A 245 -28.41 -21.56 -16.75
C GLY A 245 -29.49 -20.49 -16.63
N THR A 246 -29.44 -19.72 -15.53
CA THR A 246 -30.34 -18.60 -15.26
C THR A 246 -29.73 -17.33 -15.84
N ALA A 247 -30.42 -16.71 -16.80
CA ALA A 247 -30.02 -15.39 -17.28
C ALA A 247 -30.26 -14.33 -16.20
N THR A 248 -29.39 -13.32 -16.15
CA THR A 248 -29.55 -12.14 -15.29
C THR A 248 -29.82 -10.92 -16.16
N CYS A 249 -30.70 -10.05 -15.71
CA CYS A 249 -30.96 -8.74 -16.30
C CYS A 249 -31.61 -7.88 -15.22
N GLU A 250 -30.80 -7.13 -14.48
CA GLU A 250 -31.22 -6.34 -13.32
C GLU A 250 -30.93 -4.85 -13.55
N PRO A 251 -31.78 -3.94 -13.05
CA PRO A 251 -31.51 -2.51 -13.12
C PRO A 251 -30.21 -2.20 -12.38
N THR A 252 -29.40 -1.30 -12.95
CA THR A 252 -28.18 -0.84 -12.27
C THR A 252 -28.60 -0.13 -10.97
N PRO A 253 -27.99 -0.43 -9.81
CA PRO A 253 -28.20 0.34 -8.59
C PRO A 253 -27.99 1.82 -8.90
N PRO A 254 -28.91 2.72 -8.53
CA PRO A 254 -28.84 4.11 -8.95
C PRO A 254 -27.59 4.78 -8.37
N LEU A 255 -26.89 5.55 -9.20
CA LEU A 255 -25.54 6.01 -8.90
C LEU A 255 -25.56 7.08 -7.79
N ALA A 256 -24.69 6.94 -6.79
CA ALA A 256 -24.47 8.00 -5.81
C ALA A 256 -23.76 9.19 -6.45
N CYS A 257 -24.07 10.40 -6.00
CA CYS A 257 -23.44 11.62 -6.47
C CYS A 257 -22.18 11.90 -5.67
N ASN A 258 -21.06 12.16 -6.36
CA ASN A 258 -19.79 12.52 -5.71
C ASN A 258 -19.81 14.00 -5.28
N THR A 259 -19.54 14.25 -4.00
CA THR A 259 -19.47 15.59 -3.39
C THR A 259 -18.11 15.84 -2.73
N ALA A 260 -17.10 15.01 -3.00
CA ALA A 260 -15.75 15.22 -2.51
C ALA A 260 -15.18 16.55 -3.01
N GLY A 261 -14.74 17.41 -2.08
CA GLY A 261 -14.15 18.71 -2.40
C GLY A 261 -15.17 19.74 -2.92
N LEU A 262 -16.44 19.61 -2.54
CA LEU A 262 -17.48 20.55 -2.95
C LEU A 262 -17.18 21.98 -2.48
N THR A 263 -17.21 22.92 -3.43
CA THR A 263 -17.06 24.37 -3.19
C THR A 263 -18.18 25.14 -3.88
N TRP A 264 -18.65 26.24 -3.31
CA TRP A 264 -19.63 27.13 -3.95
C TRP A 264 -19.26 28.60 -3.78
N THR A 265 -19.77 29.46 -4.66
CA THR A 265 -19.46 30.89 -4.63
C THR A 265 -20.74 31.72 -4.65
N VAL A 266 -20.86 32.67 -3.74
CA VAL A 266 -21.98 33.63 -3.69
C VAL A 266 -21.41 35.04 -3.55
N ALA A 267 -21.81 35.94 -4.44
CA ALA A 267 -21.39 37.35 -4.43
C ALA A 267 -19.86 37.57 -4.37
N GLY A 268 -19.06 36.64 -4.91
CA GLY A 268 -17.60 36.72 -4.92
C GLY A 268 -16.90 36.05 -3.74
N ASN A 269 -17.63 35.56 -2.74
CA ASN A 269 -17.07 34.78 -1.62
C ASN A 269 -17.13 33.29 -1.96
N ALA A 270 -16.03 32.57 -1.73
CA ALA A 270 -15.94 31.13 -1.94
C ALA A 270 -16.08 30.40 -0.61
N CYS A 271 -17.02 29.46 -0.54
CA CYS A 271 -17.25 28.59 0.60
C CYS A 271 -16.84 27.16 0.26
N VAL A 272 -16.31 26.44 1.25
CA VAL A 272 -15.89 25.04 1.15
C VAL A 272 -16.69 24.19 2.13
N ALA A 273 -17.17 23.03 1.68
CA ALA A 273 -17.86 22.09 2.57
C ALA A 273 -16.96 21.69 3.76
N ASN A 274 -17.54 21.66 4.97
CA ASN A 274 -16.80 21.39 6.20
C ASN A 274 -16.15 19.99 6.20
N PRO A 275 -14.97 19.82 6.85
CA PRO A 275 -14.41 18.52 7.12
C PRO A 275 -15.41 17.62 7.87
N GLY A 276 -15.66 16.43 7.33
CA GLY A 276 -16.62 15.46 7.89
C GLY A 276 -18.00 15.47 7.23
N GLU A 277 -18.29 16.39 6.31
CA GLU A 277 -19.50 16.29 5.49
C GLU A 277 -19.41 15.12 4.48
N PRO A 278 -20.55 14.53 4.06
CA PRO A 278 -20.56 13.37 3.19
C PRO A 278 -19.84 13.64 1.86
N THR A 279 -18.93 12.74 1.50
CA THR A 279 -18.25 12.76 0.19
C THR A 279 -19.10 12.15 -0.92
N GLN A 280 -20.25 11.55 -0.57
CA GLN A 280 -21.25 11.05 -1.50
C GLN A 280 -22.67 11.26 -0.98
N ILE A 281 -23.62 11.49 -1.89
CA ILE A 281 -25.06 11.50 -1.62
C ILE A 281 -25.70 10.34 -2.38
N ALA A 282 -26.44 9.47 -1.70
CA ALA A 282 -27.19 8.39 -2.35
C ALA A 282 -28.23 8.95 -3.35
N SER A 283 -28.45 8.26 -4.46
CA SER A 283 -29.53 8.64 -5.40
C SER A 283 -30.89 8.66 -4.71
N GLY A 284 -31.66 9.73 -4.92
CA GLY A 284 -32.94 10.02 -4.24
C GLY A 284 -32.80 10.77 -2.91
N ALA A 285 -31.59 10.96 -2.38
CA ALA A 285 -31.35 11.74 -1.17
C ALA A 285 -31.01 13.20 -1.48
N SER A 286 -31.23 14.06 -0.49
CA SER A 286 -30.77 15.45 -0.48
C SER A 286 -29.90 15.73 0.74
N TYR A 287 -28.93 16.64 0.58
CA TYR A 287 -28.03 17.04 1.65
C TYR A 287 -27.74 18.55 1.57
N THR A 288 -27.56 19.17 2.74
CA THR A 288 -27.18 20.58 2.87
C THR A 288 -25.79 20.67 3.45
N PHE A 289 -24.85 21.12 2.64
CA PHE A 289 -23.46 21.38 3.01
C PHE A 289 -23.33 22.73 3.70
N ARG A 290 -22.35 22.85 4.59
CA ARG A 290 -22.08 24.05 5.40
C ARG A 290 -20.60 24.36 5.38
N ASP A 291 -20.29 25.64 5.37
CA ASP A 291 -18.94 26.18 5.65
C ASP A 291 -19.01 26.97 6.95
N SER A 292 -18.06 26.70 7.85
CA SER A 292 -17.92 27.39 9.14
C SER A 292 -16.47 27.73 9.50
N ILE A 293 -15.51 27.59 8.58
CA ILE A 293 -14.07 27.77 8.90
C ILE A 293 -13.62 29.20 8.56
N GLU A 294 -13.82 29.64 7.31
CA GLU A 294 -13.37 30.95 6.83
C GLU A 294 -14.52 31.84 6.36
N THR A 295 -15.60 31.22 5.88
CA THR A 295 -16.84 31.86 5.45
C THR A 295 -18.04 31.15 6.07
N ALA A 296 -19.13 31.87 6.32
CA ALA A 296 -20.38 31.28 6.80
C ALA A 296 -21.33 31.11 5.61
N GLY A 297 -21.67 29.87 5.29
CA GLY A 297 -22.51 29.59 4.13
C GLY A 297 -23.16 28.22 4.16
N SER A 298 -24.15 28.02 3.29
CA SER A 298 -24.76 26.71 3.08
C SER A 298 -25.24 26.54 1.63
N ILE A 299 -25.21 25.30 1.15
CA ILE A 299 -25.73 24.92 -0.17
C ILE A 299 -26.42 23.55 -0.10
N SER A 300 -27.58 23.42 -0.75
CA SER A 300 -28.37 22.19 -0.74
C SER A 300 -28.42 21.54 -2.13
N TYR A 301 -28.12 20.26 -2.20
CA TYR A 301 -28.22 19.44 -3.41
C TYR A 301 -29.15 18.25 -3.20
N ALA A 302 -29.84 17.84 -4.25
CA ALA A 302 -30.46 16.51 -4.37
C ALA A 302 -29.70 15.69 -5.41
N CYS A 303 -29.48 14.41 -5.11
CA CYS A 303 -28.87 13.47 -6.04
C CYS A 303 -29.96 12.70 -6.80
N ASN A 304 -29.90 12.72 -8.13
CA ASN A 304 -30.72 11.86 -8.99
C ASN A 304 -29.79 11.12 -9.95
N ASP A 305 -29.53 9.85 -9.66
CA ASP A 305 -28.75 8.92 -10.48
C ASP A 305 -27.40 9.49 -10.95
N GLY A 306 -26.58 9.91 -9.98
CA GLY A 306 -25.26 10.51 -10.21
C GLY A 306 -25.28 12.00 -10.58
N VAL A 307 -26.46 12.60 -10.79
CA VAL A 307 -26.60 14.04 -11.10
C VAL A 307 -26.98 14.83 -9.85
N LEU A 308 -26.16 15.82 -9.48
CA LEU A 308 -26.45 16.78 -8.42
C LEU A 308 -27.30 17.94 -8.96
N THR A 309 -28.47 18.15 -8.37
CA THR A 309 -29.35 19.28 -8.68
C THR A 309 -29.46 20.19 -7.47
N LEU A 310 -29.23 21.49 -7.65
CA LEU A 310 -29.37 22.50 -6.61
C LEU A 310 -30.84 22.61 -6.15
N THR A 311 -31.11 22.48 -4.85
CA THR A 311 -32.48 22.50 -4.30
C THR A 311 -32.80 23.75 -3.49
N ALA A 312 -31.80 24.54 -3.11
CA ALA A 312 -31.98 25.79 -2.39
C ALA A 312 -31.01 26.86 -2.87
N VAL A 313 -31.31 28.13 -2.59
CA VAL A 313 -30.42 29.25 -2.90
C VAL A 313 -29.18 29.16 -2.01
N PRO A 314 -27.96 29.14 -2.58
CA PRO A 314 -26.74 29.06 -1.79
C PRO A 314 -26.48 30.38 -1.04
N THR A 315 -25.92 30.27 0.16
CA THR A 315 -25.42 31.40 0.95
C THR A 315 -23.92 31.29 1.14
N CYS A 316 -23.19 32.41 1.06
CA CYS A 316 -21.77 32.48 1.38
C CYS A 316 -21.42 33.92 1.74
N GLU A 317 -21.29 34.19 3.04
CA GLU A 317 -20.96 35.51 3.58
C GLU A 317 -19.66 35.44 4.40
N PRO A 318 -18.79 36.45 4.35
CA PRO A 318 -17.64 36.53 5.25
C PRO A 318 -18.15 36.63 6.70
N PRO A 319 -17.50 35.98 7.66
CA PRO A 319 -17.94 36.01 9.04
C PRO A 319 -17.91 37.47 9.51
N THR A 320 -19.04 37.97 10.00
CA THR A 320 -19.08 39.21 10.78
C THR A 320 -18.42 38.92 12.13
N VAL A 321 -17.08 38.79 12.15
CA VAL A 321 -16.34 38.57 13.39
C VAL A 321 -16.32 39.88 14.16
N THR A 322 -16.98 39.88 15.31
CA THR A 322 -16.85 40.95 16.30
C THR A 322 -15.54 40.73 17.06
N SER A 323 -14.38 41.10 16.48
CA SER A 323 -13.09 40.92 17.14
C SER A 323 -12.92 41.86 18.34
N CYS A 324 -12.16 41.41 19.34
CA CYS A 324 -11.71 42.25 20.44
C CYS A 324 -10.37 42.87 20.06
N ARG A 325 -10.33 44.20 19.93
CA ARG A 325 -9.08 44.94 19.80
C ARG A 325 -8.32 44.87 21.11
N VAL A 326 -7.06 44.45 21.06
CA VAL A 326 -6.15 44.44 22.22
C VAL A 326 -5.23 45.64 22.13
N GLN A 327 -5.07 46.38 23.22
CA GLN A 327 -4.11 47.48 23.31
C GLN A 327 -3.01 47.11 24.31
N PRO A 328 -1.72 47.14 23.91
CA PRO A 328 -0.63 47.01 24.86
C PRO A 328 -0.51 48.27 25.76
N PRO A 329 0.02 48.13 26.98
CA PRO A 329 0.50 46.90 27.60
C PRO A 329 -0.63 46.04 28.20
N ILE A 330 -0.44 44.72 28.22
CA ILE A 330 -1.31 43.79 28.98
C ILE A 330 -0.53 43.31 30.19
N SER A 331 -0.99 43.70 31.38
CA SER A 331 -0.41 43.29 32.65
C SER A 331 -1.46 42.61 33.54
N TRP A 332 -1.04 41.58 34.27
CA TRP A 332 -1.89 40.90 35.24
C TRP A 332 -1.19 40.77 36.59
N VAL A 333 -2.00 40.62 37.64
CA VAL A 333 -1.54 40.45 39.01
C VAL A 333 -2.09 39.15 39.55
N ASN A 334 -1.25 38.31 40.17
CA ASN A 334 -1.73 37.10 40.82
C ASN A 334 -2.39 37.40 42.18
N ASP A 335 -3.01 36.38 42.80
CA ASP A 335 -3.69 36.52 44.10
C ASP A 335 -2.75 36.93 45.25
N SER A 336 -1.43 36.81 45.05
CA SER A 336 -0.38 37.22 46.00
C SER A 336 0.14 38.65 45.77
N GLY A 337 -0.39 39.37 44.78
CA GLY A 337 -0.01 40.76 44.50
C GLY A 337 1.19 40.94 43.56
N TRP A 338 1.68 39.87 42.91
CA TRP A 338 2.81 39.94 41.97
C TRP A 338 2.34 40.28 40.57
N ALA A 339 3.01 41.22 39.90
CA ALA A 339 2.66 41.73 38.59
C ALA A 339 3.56 41.15 37.49
N CYS A 340 2.95 40.73 36.39
CA CYS A 340 3.58 40.26 35.17
C CYS A 340 3.06 41.07 33.98
N GLU A 341 3.88 41.24 32.94
CA GLU A 341 3.57 41.99 31.72
C GLU A 341 3.80 41.12 30.48
N ALA A 342 2.84 41.09 29.56
CA ALA A 342 2.93 40.27 28.36
C ALA A 342 4.13 40.67 27.49
N ASP A 343 4.99 39.71 27.12
CA ASP A 343 6.10 39.93 26.18
C ASP A 343 5.60 40.32 24.79
N THR A 344 4.48 39.73 24.38
CA THR A 344 3.86 39.92 23.07
C THR A 344 2.35 40.07 23.20
N VAL A 345 1.80 41.06 22.49
CA VAL A 345 0.37 41.39 22.50
C VAL A 345 -0.12 41.42 21.05
N PRO A 346 -0.99 40.49 20.61
CA PRO A 346 -1.59 40.55 19.28
C PRO A 346 -2.48 41.79 19.16
N SER A 347 -2.67 42.34 17.96
CA SER A 347 -3.51 43.53 17.78
C SER A 347 -5.01 43.24 17.96
N GLU A 348 -5.45 42.01 17.69
CA GLU A 348 -6.86 41.58 17.78
C GLU A 348 -6.99 40.11 18.18
N ILE A 349 -8.08 39.77 18.88
CA ILE A 349 -8.47 38.40 19.24
C ILE A 349 -9.89 38.16 18.69
N ALA A 350 -10.11 37.07 17.96
CA ALA A 350 -11.41 36.76 17.35
C ALA A 350 -12.51 36.49 18.40
N ASP A 351 -13.77 36.77 18.07
CA ASP A 351 -14.89 36.52 18.98
C ASP A 351 -14.98 35.04 19.38
N GLY A 352 -15.20 34.75 20.65
CA GLY A 352 -15.19 33.40 21.22
C GLY A 352 -13.81 32.79 21.45
N ALA A 353 -12.74 33.34 20.84
CA ALA A 353 -11.39 32.84 20.99
C ALA A 353 -10.80 33.21 22.36
N SER A 354 -9.97 32.30 22.89
CA SER A 354 -9.14 32.55 24.07
C SER A 354 -7.68 32.74 23.66
N TYR A 355 -7.02 33.72 24.28
CA TYR A 355 -5.60 34.00 24.09
C TYR A 355 -4.90 34.00 25.45
N THR A 356 -3.73 33.36 25.54
CA THR A 356 -2.92 33.33 26.75
C THR A 356 -1.73 34.25 26.57
N PHE A 357 -1.70 35.32 27.35
CA PHE A 357 -0.54 36.20 27.42
C PHE A 357 0.52 35.56 28.31
N THR A 358 1.78 35.71 27.93
CA THR A 358 2.93 35.16 28.64
C THR A 358 3.95 36.26 28.92
N ASP A 359 4.49 36.23 30.13
CA ASP A 359 5.63 37.03 30.57
C ASP A 359 6.77 36.06 30.82
N THR A 360 7.79 36.11 29.97
CA THR A 360 8.98 35.24 30.03
C THR A 360 10.24 36.05 30.35
N ILE A 361 10.14 37.37 30.50
CA ILE A 361 11.28 38.26 30.67
C ILE A 361 11.18 39.00 31.99
N GLY A 362 12.09 38.70 32.90
CA GLY A 362 12.26 39.44 34.15
C GLY A 362 12.27 38.53 35.37
N THR A 363 12.12 39.14 36.53
CA THR A 363 12.13 38.43 37.82
C THR A 363 10.85 37.64 38.04
N TRP A 364 9.75 38.10 37.46
CA TRP A 364 8.44 37.49 37.55
C TRP A 364 8.09 36.96 36.16
N THR A 365 7.77 35.68 36.06
CA THR A 365 7.24 35.11 34.82
C THR A 365 5.91 34.46 35.10
N GLY A 366 5.08 34.41 34.08
CA GLY A 366 3.70 34.06 34.29
C GLY A 366 2.91 33.95 33.01
N SER A 367 1.64 33.61 33.17
CA SER A 367 0.69 33.61 32.09
C SER A 367 -0.70 33.94 32.60
N ASP A 368 -1.50 34.61 31.78
CA ASP A 368 -2.91 34.86 32.04
C ASP A 368 -3.72 34.70 30.76
N THR A 369 -4.90 34.09 30.89
CA THR A 369 -5.75 33.74 29.75
C THR A 369 -6.96 34.67 29.69
N TYR A 370 -7.25 35.20 28.51
CA TYR A 370 -8.42 36.02 28.25
C TYR A 370 -9.25 35.41 27.12
N GLN A 371 -10.57 35.57 27.19
CA GLN A 371 -11.50 35.22 26.14
C GLN A 371 -12.17 36.49 25.58
N CYS A 372 -12.24 36.59 24.27
CA CYS A 372 -13.03 37.60 23.59
C CYS A 372 -14.50 37.16 23.55
N ARG A 373 -15.42 38.01 23.99
CA ARG A 373 -16.87 37.85 23.82
C ARG A 373 -17.51 39.16 23.39
N SER A 374 -18.09 39.16 22.21
CA SER A 374 -18.80 40.28 21.58
C SER A 374 -17.99 41.58 21.62
N GLY A 375 -16.70 41.51 21.29
CA GLY A 375 -15.80 42.66 21.27
C GLY A 375 -15.25 43.10 22.63
N SER A 376 -15.57 42.38 23.71
CA SER A 376 -14.99 42.58 25.05
C SER A 376 -14.05 41.45 25.46
N LEU A 377 -12.87 41.79 25.95
CA LEU A 377 -11.90 40.84 26.52
C LEU A 377 -12.17 40.63 28.01
N SER A 378 -12.49 39.39 28.38
CA SER A 378 -12.68 38.97 29.77
C SER A 378 -11.67 37.92 30.14
N ARG A 379 -11.05 38.04 31.32
CA ARG A 379 -10.13 37.05 31.85
C ARG A 379 -10.83 35.71 32.13
N VAL A 380 -10.17 34.60 31.82
CA VAL A 380 -10.69 33.23 32.01
C VAL A 380 -9.67 32.40 32.76
N GLY A 381 -9.99 32.06 34.00
CA GLY A 381 -9.16 31.21 34.84
C GLY A 381 -8.17 31.98 35.75
N PRO A 382 -7.39 31.24 36.55
CA PRO A 382 -6.38 31.81 37.43
C PRO A 382 -5.18 32.30 36.61
N SER A 383 -4.54 33.37 37.10
CA SER A 383 -3.34 33.96 36.50
C SER A 383 -2.15 33.46 37.25
N ILE A 384 -1.11 33.09 36.52
CA ILE A 384 0.16 32.72 37.11
C ILE A 384 1.05 33.94 36.99
N CYS A 385 1.60 34.37 38.11
CA CYS A 385 2.72 35.29 38.13
C CYS A 385 3.57 34.90 39.33
N ALA A 386 4.74 34.33 39.07
CA ALA A 386 5.61 33.79 40.10
C ALA A 386 7.05 34.19 39.79
N ILE A 387 7.89 34.23 40.82
CA ILE A 387 9.33 34.35 40.60
C ILE A 387 9.73 33.15 39.75
N GLN A 388 10.46 33.38 38.64
CA GLN A 388 11.17 32.28 37.98
C GLN A 388 11.87 31.47 39.08
N PRO A 389 11.81 30.12 39.09
CA PRO A 389 12.82 29.37 39.82
C PRO A 389 14.15 29.75 39.19
N HIS A 390 14.84 30.73 39.78
CA HIS A 390 16.19 31.08 39.39
C HIS A 390 17.01 29.81 39.56
N MET A 391 17.86 29.48 38.60
CA MET A 391 18.84 28.43 38.79
C MET A 391 19.69 28.84 40.00
N VAL A 392 19.40 28.27 41.17
CA VAL A 392 20.26 28.37 42.33
C VAL A 392 21.17 27.18 42.25
N ASP A 393 22.36 27.39 41.70
CA ASP A 393 23.41 26.40 41.74
C ASP A 393 24.03 26.33 43.16
N SER A 394 24.91 25.36 43.40
CA SER A 394 25.65 25.23 44.67
C SER A 394 26.60 26.41 44.96
N PHE A 395 26.65 27.45 44.12
CA PHE A 395 27.43 28.66 44.36
C PHE A 395 26.59 29.79 44.99
N GLY A 396 25.28 29.61 45.16
CA GLY A 396 24.40 30.61 45.79
C GLY A 396 24.17 31.87 44.93
N GLY A 397 24.36 31.77 43.61
CA GLY A 397 24.14 32.84 42.64
C GLY A 397 23.93 32.30 41.23
N ASP A 398 23.88 33.21 40.25
CA ASP A 398 23.50 32.91 38.87
C ASP A 398 24.64 32.23 38.09
N GLY A 399 24.79 30.91 38.27
CA GLY A 399 25.24 30.00 37.22
C GLY A 399 26.67 30.14 36.69
N GLY A 400 27.66 30.61 37.46
CA GLY A 400 29.02 30.86 36.97
C GLY A 400 30.11 29.92 37.54
N SER A 401 30.71 29.06 36.70
CA SER A 401 31.90 28.25 37.07
C SER A 401 33.20 29.07 37.02
N ALA A 402 33.27 30.16 37.77
CA ALA A 402 34.41 31.10 37.74
C ALA A 402 35.66 30.60 38.49
N ASP A 403 35.60 29.46 39.18
CA ASP A 403 36.68 28.96 40.05
C ASP A 403 37.59 27.90 39.39
N GLY A 404 37.42 27.62 38.09
CA GLY A 404 38.20 26.62 37.35
C GLY A 404 37.94 25.16 37.79
N GLY A 405 36.89 24.96 38.59
CA GLY A 405 36.46 23.66 39.08
C GLY A 405 35.94 22.71 38.00
N ALA A 406 35.66 21.47 38.41
CA ALA A 406 34.85 20.58 37.59
C ALA A 406 33.37 20.92 37.79
N SER A 407 32.62 20.98 36.70
CA SER A 407 31.20 21.36 36.72
C SER A 407 30.36 20.40 35.89
N GLY A 408 29.09 20.26 36.24
CA GLY A 408 28.09 19.51 35.50
C GLY A 408 27.04 20.45 34.93
N ASP A 409 26.81 20.38 33.64
CA ASP A 409 25.63 20.95 32.98
C ASP A 409 24.66 19.79 32.72
N GLY A 410 23.35 20.01 32.85
CA GLY A 410 22.41 18.93 32.68
C GLY A 410 21.01 19.38 32.33
N SER A 411 20.23 18.42 31.85
CA SER A 411 18.82 18.61 31.50
C SER A 411 18.00 17.54 32.22
N ALA A 412 16.91 17.98 32.83
CA ALA A 412 15.95 17.12 33.51
C ALA A 412 14.58 17.22 32.84
N GLY A 413 14.06 16.09 32.36
CA GLY A 413 12.83 16.06 31.57
C GLY A 413 12.28 14.65 31.38
N ASP A 414 10.96 14.55 31.27
CA ASP A 414 10.20 13.34 30.91
C ASP A 414 9.26 13.67 29.72
N GLY A 415 9.83 14.20 28.63
CA GLY A 415 9.11 14.78 27.48
C GLY A 415 8.66 16.23 27.72
N ALA A 416 8.29 16.56 28.96
CA ALA A 416 8.20 17.94 29.44
C ALA A 416 9.41 18.27 30.35
N PRO A 417 9.86 19.53 30.40
CA PRO A 417 10.90 19.96 31.32
C PRO A 417 10.45 19.76 32.77
N ILE A 418 11.34 19.23 33.62
CA ILE A 418 11.12 19.20 35.07
C ILE A 418 11.50 20.59 35.59
N VAL A 419 10.52 21.47 35.77
CA VAL A 419 10.72 22.87 36.19
C VAL A 419 10.82 22.99 37.71
N GLY A 420 11.82 23.71 38.21
CA GLY A 420 11.98 23.99 39.64
C GLY A 420 12.34 22.77 40.51
N GLY A 421 12.79 21.69 39.88
CA GLY A 421 13.16 20.45 40.56
C GLY A 421 14.49 20.58 41.29
N LEU A 422 14.55 20.09 42.53
CA LEU A 422 15.78 20.04 43.30
C LEU A 422 16.67 18.90 42.78
N VAL A 423 17.78 19.27 42.14
CA VAL A 423 18.82 18.36 41.70
C VAL A 423 19.80 18.13 42.84
N LYS A 424 20.12 16.86 43.10
CA LYS A 424 21.11 16.43 44.08
C LYS A 424 22.07 15.46 43.42
N VAL A 425 23.36 15.71 43.57
CA VAL A 425 24.45 14.84 43.08
C VAL A 425 25.26 14.35 44.27
N VAL A 426 25.49 13.04 44.34
CA VAL A 426 26.26 12.39 45.40
C VAL A 426 27.40 11.57 44.79
N ASP A 427 28.59 11.64 45.37
CA ASP A 427 29.77 10.89 44.91
C ASP A 427 30.11 9.69 45.81
N THR A 428 31.12 8.90 45.41
CA THR A 428 31.58 7.73 46.18
C THR A 428 32.15 8.04 47.57
N THR A 429 32.55 9.29 47.82
CA THR A 429 33.06 9.75 49.13
C THR A 429 31.95 10.27 50.04
N GLY A 430 30.70 10.33 49.55
CA GLY A 430 29.55 10.88 50.25
C GLY A 430 29.42 12.41 50.14
N LYS A 431 30.25 13.05 49.32
CA LYS A 431 30.16 14.48 49.03
C LYS A 431 28.90 14.76 48.21
N GLN A 432 28.26 15.88 48.49
CA GLN A 432 26.99 16.26 47.87
C GLN A 432 27.07 17.65 47.25
N ALA A 433 26.37 17.82 46.14
CA ALA A 433 26.14 19.11 45.50
C ALA A 433 24.66 19.19 45.07
N THR A 434 24.09 20.38 45.13
CA THR A 434 22.70 20.64 44.77
C THR A 434 22.56 21.75 43.75
N ALA A 435 21.50 21.70 42.96
CA ALA A 435 21.09 22.76 42.03
C ALA A 435 19.57 22.74 41.88
N THR A 436 19.00 23.76 41.26
CA THR A 436 17.58 23.77 40.86
C THR A 436 17.49 23.89 39.34
N THR A 437 16.54 23.17 38.74
CA THR A 437 16.25 23.29 37.31
C THR A 437 15.48 24.57 36.98
N ASP A 438 15.81 25.19 35.85
CA ASP A 438 15.09 26.34 35.31
C ASP A 438 13.79 25.94 34.57
N PHE A 439 13.16 26.91 33.89
CA PHE A 439 11.93 26.69 33.11
C PHE A 439 12.11 25.77 31.90
N GLN A 440 13.34 25.55 31.44
CA GLN A 440 13.69 24.60 30.38
C GLN A 440 14.15 23.25 30.95
N GLY A 441 14.06 23.04 32.27
CA GLY A 441 14.58 21.83 32.93
C GLY A 441 16.10 21.78 32.97
N TYR A 442 16.80 22.86 32.62
CA TYR A 442 18.26 22.91 32.60
C TYR A 442 18.81 23.25 33.99
N PHE A 443 19.93 22.64 34.36
CA PHE A 443 20.60 22.87 35.64
C PHE A 443 22.12 22.90 35.48
N ARG A 444 22.80 23.57 36.42
CA ARG A 444 24.25 23.58 36.56
C ARG A 444 24.62 23.26 38.00
N VAL A 445 25.59 22.36 38.18
CA VAL A 445 26.01 21.88 39.50
C VAL A 445 27.53 21.83 39.59
N LYS A 446 28.05 22.24 40.74
CA LYS A 446 29.49 22.20 41.03
C LYS A 446 29.93 20.80 41.40
N LEU A 447 30.89 20.24 40.67
CA LEU A 447 31.43 18.89 40.91
C LEU A 447 32.89 18.91 41.38
N THR A 448 33.43 20.09 41.72
CA THR A 448 34.82 20.26 42.16
C THR A 448 35.16 19.37 43.34
N GLY A 449 36.14 18.48 43.15
CA GLY A 449 36.60 17.55 44.18
C GLY A 449 35.57 16.48 44.54
N MET A 450 34.68 16.12 43.63
CA MET A 450 33.90 14.89 43.68
C MET A 450 34.63 13.74 42.96
N VAL A 451 34.34 12.51 43.36
CA VAL A 451 34.95 11.29 42.81
C VAL A 451 33.87 10.37 42.19
N PRO A 452 33.83 10.23 40.85
CA PRO A 452 32.91 9.30 40.19
C PRO A 452 33.11 7.84 40.64
N PRO A 453 32.08 6.97 40.53
CA PRO A 453 30.74 7.24 40.01
C PRO A 453 29.91 8.25 40.82
N LEU A 454 29.03 8.97 40.14
CA LEU A 454 28.07 9.88 40.76
C LEU A 454 26.66 9.31 40.59
N VAL A 455 25.80 9.56 41.57
CA VAL A 455 24.35 9.39 41.48
C VAL A 455 23.72 10.76 41.51
N ALA A 456 23.02 11.12 40.44
CA ALA A 456 22.22 12.33 40.36
C ALA A 456 20.74 11.98 40.58
N SER A 457 20.00 12.87 41.23
CA SER A 457 18.55 12.75 41.38
C SER A 457 17.89 14.10 41.24
N VAL A 458 16.68 14.15 40.67
CA VAL A 458 15.83 15.34 40.65
C VAL A 458 14.47 15.02 41.23
N THR A 459 13.99 15.87 42.14
CA THR A 459 12.62 15.77 42.67
C THR A 459 11.69 16.63 41.82
N ARG A 460 10.69 16.00 41.21
CA ARG A 460 9.65 16.70 40.44
C ARG A 460 8.67 17.42 41.37
N PRO A 461 7.92 18.43 40.88
CA PRO A 461 6.87 19.09 41.66
C PRO A 461 5.77 18.17 42.19
N ASP A 462 5.53 17.04 41.53
CA ASP A 462 4.56 16.01 41.97
C ASP A 462 5.13 15.03 43.01
N GLY A 463 6.37 15.24 43.46
CA GLY A 463 7.03 14.43 44.49
C GLY A 463 7.75 13.18 43.96
N VAL A 464 7.62 12.85 42.68
CA VAL A 464 8.35 11.72 42.08
C VAL A 464 9.82 12.11 41.89
N ILE A 465 10.73 11.19 42.23
CA ILE A 465 12.17 11.39 42.11
C ILE A 465 12.67 10.59 40.91
N ARG A 466 13.40 11.25 40.01
CA ARG A 466 14.15 10.58 38.94
C ARG A 466 15.62 10.51 39.29
N HIS A 467 16.25 9.38 38.99
CA HIS A 467 17.66 9.14 39.23
C HIS A 467 18.44 9.00 37.91
N SER A 468 19.74 9.20 37.99
CA SER A 468 20.67 8.99 36.90
C SER A 468 22.04 8.61 37.44
N VAL A 469 22.80 7.87 36.65
CA VAL A 469 24.16 7.43 36.99
C VAL A 469 25.17 8.12 36.08
N PHE A 470 26.32 8.49 36.64
CA PHE A 470 27.40 9.09 35.87
C PHE A 470 28.74 8.45 36.25
N THR A 471 29.41 7.80 35.30
CA THR A 471 30.65 7.04 35.56
C THR A 471 31.89 7.62 34.88
N ARG A 472 31.72 8.61 33.99
CA ARG A 472 32.84 9.19 33.23
C ARG A 472 33.76 10.03 34.15
N PRO A 473 35.04 10.21 33.80
CA PRO A 473 35.90 11.15 34.51
C PRO A 473 35.37 12.58 34.43
N LEU A 474 35.50 13.34 35.52
CA LEU A 474 35.17 14.76 35.54
C LEU A 474 36.22 15.58 34.80
N LYS A 475 35.78 16.67 34.16
CA LYS A 475 36.67 17.60 33.44
C LYS A 475 37.04 18.76 34.34
N ILE A 476 38.34 18.93 34.60
CA ILE A 476 38.88 20.13 35.27
C ILE A 476 38.76 21.30 34.29
N ASN A 477 38.34 22.49 34.74
CA ASN A 477 38.07 23.65 33.90
C ASN A 477 37.04 23.36 32.77
N GLY A 478 36.08 22.48 33.02
CA GLY A 478 35.13 22.08 31.98
C GLY A 478 33.84 21.50 32.53
N TYR A 479 32.92 21.23 31.60
CA TYR A 479 31.60 20.72 31.88
C TYR A 479 31.45 19.28 31.41
N VAL A 480 30.83 18.46 32.26
CA VAL A 480 30.25 17.17 31.87
C VAL A 480 28.75 17.32 31.72
N PHE A 481 28.14 16.53 30.84
CA PHE A 481 26.68 16.53 30.69
C PHE A 481 26.04 15.46 31.57
N ILE A 482 24.94 15.79 32.26
CA ILE A 482 24.15 14.87 33.08
C ILE A 482 22.68 14.93 32.62
N ALA A 483 22.19 13.85 32.02
CA ALA A 483 20.75 13.66 31.78
C ALA A 483 20.07 13.13 33.05
N ILE A 484 18.92 13.68 33.42
CA ILE A 484 18.04 13.11 34.45
C ILE A 484 16.63 12.95 33.89
N THR A 485 16.33 11.76 33.38
CA THR A 485 15.05 11.43 32.72
C THR A 485 14.51 10.10 33.25
N GLY A 486 13.31 9.72 32.82
CA GLY A 486 12.77 8.39 33.09
C GLY A 486 13.67 7.27 32.53
N LEU A 487 14.28 7.46 31.36
CA LEU A 487 15.18 6.45 30.78
C LEU A 487 16.48 6.29 31.59
N THR A 488 17.03 7.37 32.13
CA THR A 488 18.19 7.26 33.05
C THR A 488 17.79 6.66 34.39
N ASP A 489 16.55 6.90 34.83
CA ASP A 489 16.00 6.31 36.05
C ASP A 489 15.81 4.80 35.88
N LYS A 490 15.41 4.34 34.69
CA LYS A 490 15.38 2.91 34.34
C LYS A 490 16.75 2.25 34.54
N ILE A 491 17.82 2.85 34.02
CA ILE A 491 19.19 2.36 34.20
C ILE A 491 19.59 2.37 35.67
N ALA A 492 19.31 3.46 36.39
CA ALA A 492 19.56 3.55 37.82
C ALA A 492 18.83 2.45 38.61
N SER A 493 17.60 2.13 38.22
CA SER A 493 16.78 1.08 38.81
C SER A 493 17.36 -0.31 38.56
N ASP A 494 17.81 -0.59 37.34
CA ASP A 494 18.42 -1.88 37.00
C ASP A 494 19.75 -2.10 37.74
N VAL A 495 20.57 -1.05 37.89
CA VAL A 495 21.80 -1.10 38.71
C VAL A 495 21.46 -1.37 40.19
N ALA A 496 20.43 -0.72 40.74
CA ALA A 496 19.99 -0.98 42.11
C ALA A 496 19.49 -2.43 42.28
N ARG A 497 18.80 -2.97 41.28
CA ARG A 497 18.32 -4.36 41.27
C ARG A 497 19.44 -5.37 41.17
N ALA A 498 20.47 -5.11 40.38
CA ALA A 498 21.70 -5.92 40.36
C ALA A 498 22.37 -5.95 41.75
N ALA A 499 22.22 -4.89 42.54
CA ALA A 499 22.67 -4.81 43.93
C ALA A 499 21.68 -5.39 44.96
N GLY A 500 20.54 -5.95 44.54
CA GLY A 500 19.54 -6.58 45.42
C GLY A 500 18.48 -5.63 45.99
N PHE A 501 18.32 -4.43 45.44
CA PHE A 501 17.31 -3.44 45.87
C PHE A 501 16.14 -3.38 44.89
N PRO A 502 14.94 -2.95 45.33
CA PRO A 502 13.75 -2.96 44.47
C PRO A 502 13.82 -1.98 43.28
N GLY A 503 14.51 -0.84 43.45
CA GLY A 503 14.63 0.16 42.39
C GLY A 503 15.52 1.36 42.76
N ALA A 504 15.48 2.38 41.93
CA ALA A 504 16.45 3.49 41.92
C ALA A 504 16.52 4.31 43.23
N THR A 505 15.44 4.37 44.01
CA THR A 505 15.39 5.14 45.27
C THR A 505 16.44 4.72 46.29
N ALA A 506 16.88 3.46 46.27
CA ALA A 506 17.92 2.95 47.18
C ALA A 506 19.35 3.09 46.62
N LEU A 507 19.49 3.60 45.39
CA LEU A 507 20.76 3.60 44.68
C LEU A 507 21.80 4.49 45.38
N THR A 508 23.01 3.97 45.49
CA THR A 508 24.17 4.72 46.03
C THR A 508 25.35 4.66 45.06
N PRO A 509 26.27 5.63 45.11
CA PRO A 509 27.50 5.59 44.30
C PRO A 509 28.34 4.32 44.49
N ALA A 510 28.36 3.74 45.70
CA ALA A 510 29.04 2.49 45.98
C ALA A 510 28.41 1.29 45.23
N MET A 511 27.07 1.26 45.14
CA MET A 511 26.35 0.24 44.36
C MET A 511 26.66 0.38 42.87
N VAL A 512 26.71 1.61 42.35
CA VAL A 512 27.08 1.88 40.94
C VAL A 512 28.51 1.39 40.67
N ALA A 513 29.46 1.69 41.56
CA ALA A 513 30.85 1.24 41.43
C ALA A 513 30.99 -0.29 41.46
N ALA A 514 30.17 -0.98 42.24
CA ALA A 514 30.18 -2.45 42.33
C ALA A 514 29.48 -3.15 41.15
N ASN A 515 28.60 -2.45 40.40
CA ASN A 515 27.73 -3.03 39.38
C ASN A 515 27.84 -2.34 38.02
N LEU A 516 29.05 -1.95 37.60
CA LEU A 516 29.26 -1.25 36.32
C LEU A 516 28.74 -2.03 35.11
N GLY A 517 28.84 -3.36 35.11
CA GLY A 517 28.31 -4.20 34.02
C GLY A 517 26.79 -4.13 33.85
N ALA A 518 26.05 -3.87 34.93
CA ALA A 518 24.59 -3.70 34.87
C ALA A 518 24.18 -2.42 34.13
N ILE A 519 25.06 -1.41 34.05
CA ILE A 519 24.84 -0.20 33.24
C ILE A 519 24.88 -0.57 31.77
N ASP A 520 25.90 -1.31 31.34
CA ASP A 520 26.05 -1.71 29.94
C ASP A 520 24.94 -2.68 29.48
N GLU A 521 24.55 -3.60 30.36
CA GLU A 521 23.40 -4.50 30.14
C GLU A 521 22.09 -3.71 30.01
N SER A 522 21.78 -2.82 30.96
CA SER A 522 20.57 -1.99 30.91
C SER A 522 20.54 -1.04 29.69
N LEU A 523 21.71 -0.50 29.29
CA LEU A 523 21.82 0.28 28.05
C LEU A 523 21.49 -0.57 26.82
N ASN A 524 22.03 -1.80 26.74
CA ASN A 524 21.75 -2.71 25.63
C ASN A 524 20.28 -3.16 25.62
N ASP A 525 19.69 -3.41 26.79
CA ASP A 525 18.28 -3.74 26.94
C ASP A 525 17.40 -2.59 26.46
N LEU A 526 17.69 -1.34 26.84
CA LEU A 526 16.96 -0.17 26.34
C LEU A 526 17.08 0.00 24.82
N ARG A 527 18.23 -0.31 24.22
CA ARG A 527 18.42 -0.22 22.75
C ARG A 527 17.65 -1.29 21.99
N THR A 528 17.46 -2.44 22.61
CA THR A 528 16.78 -3.60 21.99
C THR A 528 15.33 -3.74 22.41
N ASP A 529 14.88 -2.97 23.41
CA ASP A 529 13.50 -2.88 23.83
C ASP A 529 12.62 -2.38 22.66
N PRO A 530 11.55 -3.10 22.29
CA PRO A 530 10.75 -2.76 21.12
C PRO A 530 9.99 -1.43 21.25
N VAL A 531 9.65 -1.02 22.47
CA VAL A 531 8.98 0.27 22.73
C VAL A 531 9.97 1.41 22.56
N VAL A 532 11.14 1.30 23.19
CA VAL A 532 12.18 2.34 23.12
C VAL A 532 12.74 2.43 21.71
N ALA A 533 13.08 1.31 21.07
CA ALA A 533 13.61 1.29 19.71
C ALA A 533 12.62 1.94 18.71
N ALA A 534 11.32 1.69 18.85
CA ALA A 534 10.30 2.34 18.03
C ALA A 534 10.26 3.87 18.27
N ALA A 535 10.32 4.32 19.53
CA ALA A 535 10.38 5.74 19.87
C ALA A 535 11.64 6.43 19.33
N VAL A 536 12.80 5.78 19.41
CA VAL A 536 14.07 6.26 18.87
C VAL A 536 14.01 6.40 17.34
N LEU A 537 13.44 5.43 16.64
CA LEU A 537 13.25 5.49 15.19
C LEU A 537 12.28 6.61 14.79
N MET A 538 11.17 6.79 15.51
CA MET A 538 10.23 7.89 15.27
C MET A 538 10.88 9.26 15.47
N ALA A 539 11.85 9.36 16.37
CA ALA A 539 12.63 10.56 16.58
C ALA A 539 13.73 10.81 15.52
N GLY A 540 13.88 9.91 14.53
CA GLY A 540 14.92 10.00 13.51
C GLY A 540 16.32 9.67 14.01
N LEU A 541 16.43 8.95 15.14
CA LEU A 541 17.67 8.52 15.75
C LEU A 541 17.94 7.04 15.46
N ASP A 542 19.17 6.58 15.69
CA ASP A 542 19.56 5.17 15.53
C ASP A 542 19.55 4.44 16.88
N PRO A 543 18.68 3.42 17.07
CA PRO A 543 18.65 2.61 18.28
C PRO A 543 19.99 1.99 18.67
N ALA A 544 20.84 1.63 17.70
CA ALA A 544 22.12 0.99 17.99
C ALA A 544 23.12 1.94 18.67
N THR A 545 22.99 3.25 18.44
CA THR A 545 23.90 4.27 18.98
C THR A 545 23.25 5.14 20.06
N PHE A 546 21.96 4.92 20.35
CA PHE A 546 21.22 5.65 21.36
C PHE A 546 21.87 5.55 22.75
N ASP A 547 22.16 6.69 23.39
CA ASP A 547 22.78 6.76 24.71
C ASP A 547 22.00 7.76 25.59
N PRO A 548 21.13 7.26 26.48
CA PRO A 548 20.33 8.12 27.35
C PRO A 548 21.09 8.76 28.51
N LEU A 549 22.31 8.31 28.84
CA LEU A 549 23.05 8.83 29.99
C LEU A 549 23.85 10.09 29.64
N TYR A 550 24.44 10.12 28.45
CA TYR A 550 25.47 11.10 28.12
C TYR A 550 25.18 11.96 26.89
N THR A 551 24.08 11.72 26.19
CA THR A 551 23.68 12.53 25.04
C THR A 551 23.01 13.82 25.52
N PRO A 552 23.58 15.00 25.20
CA PRO A 552 22.93 16.27 25.50
C PRO A 552 21.57 16.40 24.82
N PHE A 553 20.58 16.92 25.55
CA PHE A 553 19.25 17.18 25.01
C PHE A 553 18.63 18.44 25.61
N ARG A 554 17.61 18.97 24.94
CA ARG A 554 16.73 20.03 25.43
C ARG A 554 15.29 19.50 25.39
N PRO A 555 14.44 19.84 26.40
CA PRO A 555 13.01 19.54 26.34
C PRO A 555 12.29 20.41 25.31
N ASP A 556 12.44 20.09 24.02
CA ASP A 556 11.95 20.86 22.87
C ASP A 556 11.12 20.06 21.87
N HIS A 557 10.70 18.85 22.25
CA HIS A 557 9.93 17.91 21.42
C HIS A 557 10.68 17.43 20.17
N THR A 558 12.01 17.50 20.14
CA THR A 558 12.84 17.02 19.02
C THR A 558 13.93 16.05 19.47
N GLY A 559 14.46 15.27 18.52
CA GLY A 559 15.61 14.38 18.76
C GLY A 559 15.42 13.48 19.99
N TYR A 560 16.31 13.58 20.97
CA TYR A 560 16.23 12.77 22.18
C TYR A 560 14.96 13.03 23.00
N ASP A 561 14.50 14.27 23.07
CA ASP A 561 13.30 14.62 23.84
C ASP A 561 12.03 14.05 23.21
N LEU A 562 11.99 13.99 21.88
CA LEU A 562 10.92 13.30 21.16
C LEU A 562 10.85 11.80 21.50
N VAL A 563 11.97 11.17 21.88
CA VAL A 563 11.95 9.80 22.43
C VAL A 563 11.22 9.76 23.77
N LEU A 564 11.52 10.71 24.66
CA LEU A 564 10.88 10.83 25.98
C LEU A 564 9.38 11.12 25.87
N ASP A 565 8.96 11.89 24.87
CA ASP A 565 7.54 12.15 24.57
C ASP A 565 6.77 10.90 24.16
N ASN A 566 7.45 9.96 23.53
CA ASN A 566 6.86 8.75 22.95
C ASN A 566 7.01 7.50 23.82
N VAL A 567 7.47 7.64 25.06
CA VAL A 567 7.51 6.57 26.06
C VAL A 567 6.84 7.00 27.36
N VAL A 568 6.39 6.01 28.14
CA VAL A 568 5.90 6.22 29.50
C VAL A 568 6.82 5.50 30.46
N VAL A 569 7.42 6.23 31.40
CA VAL A 569 8.28 5.64 32.43
C VAL A 569 7.61 5.75 33.80
N GLY A 570 7.38 4.60 34.43
CA GLY A 570 6.79 4.48 35.75
C GLY A 570 7.47 3.42 36.60
N THR A 571 6.89 3.14 37.76
CA THR A 571 7.33 2.09 38.68
C THR A 571 6.31 0.96 38.68
N ASP A 572 6.76 -0.29 38.67
CA ASP A 572 5.89 -1.46 38.81
C ASP A 572 5.64 -1.84 40.28
N GLU A 573 4.88 -2.90 40.50
CA GLU A 573 4.51 -3.41 41.83
C GLU A 573 5.72 -3.88 42.65
N THR A 574 6.84 -4.21 41.99
CA THR A 574 8.09 -4.63 42.65
C THR A 574 8.97 -3.44 43.07
N GLY A 575 8.59 -2.23 42.68
CA GLY A 575 9.39 -1.02 42.88
C GLY A 575 10.41 -0.78 41.75
N ALA A 576 10.42 -1.59 40.70
CA ALA A 576 11.33 -1.44 39.57
C ALA A 576 10.81 -0.37 38.62
N THR A 577 11.73 0.39 38.03
CA THR A 577 11.40 1.33 36.97
C THR A 577 11.18 0.53 35.67
N VAL A 578 10.08 0.81 34.99
CA VAL A 578 9.68 0.15 33.75
C VAL A 578 9.32 1.18 32.68
N VAL A 579 9.66 0.85 31.45
CA VAL A 579 9.30 1.64 30.26
C VAL A 579 8.10 0.97 29.59
N ARG A 580 7.10 1.76 29.22
CA ARG A 580 5.85 1.31 28.60
C ARG A 580 5.57 2.15 27.36
N SER A 581 4.83 1.56 26.42
CA SER A 581 4.36 2.30 25.24
C SER A 581 3.39 3.39 25.66
N ILE A 582 3.37 4.51 24.93
CA ILE A 582 2.28 5.51 25.02
C ILE A 582 0.95 4.95 24.51
N ASN A 583 0.97 3.86 23.74
CA ASN A 583 -0.21 3.18 23.26
C ASN A 583 -0.76 2.25 24.34
N CYS A 584 -2.08 2.09 24.37
CA CYS A 584 -2.75 1.26 25.36
C CYS A 584 -2.91 -0.17 24.82
N PRO A 585 -2.77 -1.21 25.65
CA PRO A 585 -3.15 -2.55 25.25
C PRO A 585 -4.67 -2.58 25.00
N THR A 586 -5.09 -3.18 23.88
CA THR A 586 -6.51 -3.34 23.59
C THR A 586 -7.09 -4.43 24.51
N PRO A 587 -8.21 -4.17 25.22
CA PRO A 587 -8.88 -5.21 26.01
C PRO A 587 -9.33 -6.37 25.13
N ALA A 588 -9.08 -7.59 25.58
CA ALA A 588 -9.53 -8.79 24.87
C ALA A 588 -11.06 -9.00 24.98
N SER A 589 -11.68 -8.48 26.05
CA SER A 589 -13.10 -8.65 26.33
C SER A 589 -13.66 -7.50 27.16
N TRP A 590 -14.98 -7.30 27.11
CA TRP A 590 -15.72 -6.38 27.97
C TRP A 590 -17.02 -7.01 28.46
N THR A 591 -17.51 -6.56 29.62
CA THR A 591 -18.70 -7.12 30.25
C THR A 591 -19.77 -6.05 30.41
N VAL A 592 -21.01 -6.36 30.04
CA VAL A 592 -22.21 -5.54 30.26
C VAL A 592 -23.26 -6.40 30.95
N GLY A 593 -23.60 -6.07 32.20
CA GLY A 593 -24.49 -6.91 33.00
C GLY A 593 -23.87 -8.28 33.26
N ALA A 594 -24.55 -9.35 32.83
CA ALA A 594 -24.08 -10.73 32.94
C ALA A 594 -23.32 -11.22 31.69
N ASN A 595 -23.35 -10.45 30.60
CA ASN A 595 -22.85 -10.89 29.30
C ASN A 595 -21.41 -10.39 29.10
N THR A 596 -20.54 -11.24 28.57
CA THR A 596 -19.14 -10.90 28.27
C THR A 596 -18.88 -11.10 26.79
N CYS A 597 -18.55 -9.99 26.12
CA CYS A 597 -18.24 -9.95 24.71
C CYS A 597 -16.72 -9.99 24.51
N THR A 598 -16.29 -10.64 23.44
CA THR A 598 -14.86 -10.79 23.10
C THR A 598 -14.57 -10.01 21.82
N ALA A 599 -13.46 -9.28 21.78
CA ALA A 599 -13.10 -8.53 20.58
C ALA A 599 -12.84 -9.46 19.39
N ASP A 600 -13.39 -9.11 18.22
CA ASP A 600 -13.27 -9.90 16.99
C ASP A 600 -11.81 -10.15 16.60
N ALA A 601 -11.57 -11.33 15.97
CA ALA A 601 -10.29 -11.66 15.38
C ALA A 601 -9.93 -10.63 14.29
N GLY A 602 -8.79 -9.95 14.46
CA GLY A 602 -8.36 -8.83 13.61
C GLY A 602 -8.50 -7.46 14.25
N SER A 603 -9.10 -7.36 15.43
CA SER A 603 -9.05 -6.16 16.26
C SER A 603 -7.59 -5.76 16.54
N PRO A 604 -7.27 -4.45 16.58
CA PRO A 604 -5.91 -4.00 16.81
C PRO A 604 -5.44 -4.45 18.19
N SER A 605 -4.20 -4.94 18.33
CA SER A 605 -3.63 -5.36 19.62
C SER A 605 -3.29 -4.20 20.54
N THR A 606 -3.19 -2.98 19.99
CA THR A 606 -2.91 -1.75 20.72
C THR A 606 -3.74 -0.60 20.18
N ILE A 607 -4.17 0.30 21.08
CA ILE A 607 -4.87 1.54 20.75
C ILE A 607 -3.83 2.68 20.76
N PRO A 608 -3.60 3.36 19.62
CA PRO A 608 -2.68 4.49 19.58
C PRO A 608 -3.07 5.61 20.55
N SER A 609 -2.09 6.23 21.20
CA SER A 609 -2.34 7.38 22.09
C SER A 609 -3.04 8.52 21.33
N GLY A 610 -4.06 9.12 21.95
CA GLY A 610 -4.87 10.19 21.34
C GLY A 610 -5.97 9.70 20.40
N THR A 611 -6.14 8.38 20.25
CA THR A 611 -7.17 7.79 19.38
C THR A 611 -8.25 7.07 20.19
N THR A 612 -9.40 6.87 19.54
CA THR A 612 -10.49 6.04 20.03
C THR A 612 -10.69 4.89 19.06
N VAL A 613 -10.75 3.66 19.58
CA VAL A 613 -11.02 2.45 18.80
C VAL A 613 -12.34 1.86 19.28
N ILE A 614 -13.16 1.42 18.32
CA ILE A 614 -14.39 0.66 18.58
C ILE A 614 -14.08 -0.81 18.33
N LEU A 615 -14.32 -1.64 19.34
CA LEU A 615 -14.24 -3.08 19.25
C LEU A 615 -15.63 -3.63 19.02
N TYR A 616 -15.71 -4.71 18.23
CA TYR A 616 -16.94 -5.43 17.94
C TYR A 616 -16.79 -6.87 18.38
N ASP A 617 -17.90 -7.46 18.81
CA ASP A 617 -18.07 -8.91 18.96
C ASP A 617 -19.18 -9.30 17.97
N SER A 618 -18.77 -9.97 16.90
CA SER A 618 -19.63 -10.35 15.79
C SER A 618 -19.95 -11.86 15.79
N PHE A 619 -19.54 -12.61 16.83
CA PHE A 619 -19.63 -14.07 16.86
C PHE A 619 -20.58 -14.59 17.96
N SER A 620 -21.54 -15.44 17.58
CA SER A 620 -22.44 -16.14 18.50
C SER A 620 -21.66 -16.89 19.60
N PRO A 621 -22.06 -16.79 20.88
CA PRO A 621 -23.41 -16.42 21.36
C PRO A 621 -23.62 -14.94 21.70
N THR A 622 -22.58 -14.13 21.80
CA THR A 622 -22.67 -12.72 22.23
C THR A 622 -22.44 -11.76 21.07
N TYR A 623 -23.14 -10.62 21.10
CA TYR A 623 -22.98 -9.56 20.11
C TYR A 623 -22.91 -8.23 20.82
N GLY A 624 -21.98 -7.38 20.39
CA GLY A 624 -21.78 -6.12 21.07
C GLY A 624 -20.74 -5.23 20.43
N SER A 625 -20.63 -4.03 20.99
CA SER A 625 -19.57 -3.11 20.65
C SER A 625 -19.16 -2.30 21.87
N VAL A 626 -17.90 -1.89 21.93
CA VAL A 626 -17.41 -1.01 22.98
C VAL A 626 -16.36 -0.07 22.39
N ALA A 627 -16.38 1.18 22.80
CA ALA A 627 -15.32 2.12 22.46
C ALA A 627 -14.35 2.30 23.63
N TYR A 628 -13.06 2.37 23.32
CA TYR A 628 -12.01 2.75 24.25
C TYR A 628 -11.17 3.87 23.65
N SER A 629 -10.89 4.90 24.45
CA SER A 629 -9.88 5.91 24.11
C SER A 629 -8.60 5.65 24.88
N CYS A 630 -7.46 5.91 24.24
CA CYS A 630 -6.16 5.83 24.87
C CYS A 630 -5.54 7.21 25.00
N LEU A 631 -5.00 7.54 26.18
CA LEU A 631 -4.22 8.74 26.40
C LEU A 631 -2.94 8.39 27.16
N ARG A 632 -1.79 8.38 26.47
CA ARG A 632 -0.45 8.11 27.03
C ARG A 632 -0.43 6.91 28.00
N ALA A 633 -0.78 5.74 27.49
CA ALA A 633 -0.88 4.46 28.22
C ALA A 633 -2.05 4.35 29.22
N VAL A 634 -2.86 5.39 29.37
CA VAL A 634 -4.09 5.36 30.18
C VAL A 634 -5.26 5.04 29.27
N LEU A 635 -5.80 3.83 29.43
CA LEU A 635 -7.01 3.41 28.76
C LEU A 635 -8.23 4.01 29.47
N SER A 636 -9.19 4.55 28.72
CA SER A 636 -10.45 5.03 29.27
C SER A 636 -11.28 3.90 29.87
N ALA A 637 -12.25 4.27 30.71
CA ALA A 637 -13.37 3.37 30.98
C ALA A 637 -14.11 3.02 29.67
N PRO A 638 -14.81 1.87 29.60
CA PRO A 638 -15.64 1.51 28.46
C PRO A 638 -16.61 2.64 28.09
N ILE A 639 -16.57 3.10 26.83
CA ILE A 639 -17.46 4.14 26.31
C ILE A 639 -18.58 3.46 25.53
N LEU A 640 -19.83 3.72 25.94
CA LEU A 640 -21.04 3.16 25.35
C LEU A 640 -20.98 1.63 25.14
N PRO A 641 -20.63 0.83 26.16
CA PRO A 641 -20.51 -0.60 25.99
C PRO A 641 -21.88 -1.25 25.76
N SER A 642 -21.99 -2.07 24.72
CA SER A 642 -23.10 -2.97 24.47
C SER A 642 -22.61 -4.42 24.44
N CYS A 643 -23.38 -5.33 25.03
CA CYS A 643 -23.15 -6.77 24.94
C CYS A 643 -24.46 -7.51 25.25
N SER A 644 -24.97 -8.27 24.28
CA SER A 644 -26.24 -9.02 24.37
C SER A 644 -26.07 -10.42 23.80
N ASP A 645 -26.80 -11.39 24.33
CA ASP A 645 -26.86 -12.74 23.78
C ASP A 645 -27.76 -12.75 22.51
N SER A 646 -27.47 -13.64 21.55
CA SER A 646 -28.31 -13.81 20.34
C SER A 646 -29.76 -14.17 20.62
N ASP A 647 -30.06 -14.65 21.82
CA ASP A 647 -31.42 -15.08 22.20
C ASP A 647 -32.30 -13.90 22.69
N ASP A 648 -31.72 -12.70 22.85
CA ASP A 648 -32.41 -11.49 23.36
C ASP A 648 -32.85 -10.48 22.26
N THR A 649 -32.63 -10.79 20.97
CA THR A 649 -33.02 -9.93 19.82
C THR A 649 -34.32 -10.33 19.14
#